data_AF-A0AAN7C1V8-F1
#
_entry.id   AF-A0AAN7C1V8-F1
#
_cell.length_a   1.000
_cell.length_b   1.000
_cell.length_c   1.000
_cell.angle_alpha   90.00
_cell.angle_beta   90.00
_cell.angle_gamma   90.00
#
_symmetry.space_group_name_H-M   'P 1'
#
loop_
_entity.id
_entity.type
_entity.pdbx_description
1 polymer ?
#
loop_
_entity_poly.entity_id
_entity_poly.type
_entity_poly.pdbx_seq_one_letter_code
_entity_poly.pdbx_strand_id
1 'polypeptide(L)'
;MENGLDLPIALRRARRNLAKPAEQASCALPARPAPDTLVVQTPKSKRRRVNHEADQPSATGLTPMIRRTRLSNKGRAQQNGISEERNVVPPKKRRRPQNIKGEIERLKAELVKRDEEIERLQDETLVLDTDRVWELEQQVAALKRELASHARVQRVSINPVHRWTSAVRDSNPGDFMELDIDSEVEEFGVAARAEIMSSTPTREIRASFPTPPSTSPPAPAPGTQTPCRRLTPSRCNVSVQASLPDPEKQQLEPELASLQLEISKITATLESYSALASRLSEKLSPFLVNPTPEAQSSTPHSEIEAHLTSVLQTLSDQATVLAELNSSLKSLGFKGSDAFEVIDSLRTHFRTARLELEYLTPGEITLPLTGAGAEVLDLLLSRLRDLARKKREADDWVDEYRAIEVSLHQQLSARLHEAERRSREKDTRISELEVGMDRLKAAVEYYTREISELESLVERMETELAATVPDVRAKTEAEGQTSSTNLEAKLTSALEQITALQSQLAALSTAHAEALQAHKTQLSNLTKSQGTSLAQRDARMAELRAEVHRFSAALLEAENALRKLWAENARLVAANSRLAEEKREVLKQVEEERRKAKEMVDGMRAELERDAGRDAGVKRGDERELISLGSGNVGDSRKTGRLLVGELTRSGSGRKRRRYDSELGLLDEEEVEGTP
;
A
#
# COMPACT_ATOMS: atom_id res chain seq x y z
N MET A 1 13.23 44.97 -30.38
CA MET A 1 13.51 43.68 -31.03
C MET A 1 14.78 43.09 -30.41
N GLU A 2 14.93 43.05 -29.08
CA GLU A 2 14.21 42.19 -28.13
C GLU A 2 14.15 40.73 -28.60
N ASN A 3 14.98 39.89 -27.98
CA ASN A 3 14.68 38.56 -27.45
C ASN A 3 15.98 37.75 -27.33
N GLY A 4 16.43 37.48 -26.10
CA GLY A 4 17.58 36.62 -25.86
C GLY A 4 18.10 36.50 -24.43
N LEU A 5 17.41 37.04 -23.42
CA LEU A 5 17.90 37.04 -22.04
C LEU A 5 17.17 36.10 -21.07
N ASP A 6 16.08 35.43 -21.48
CA ASP A 6 15.34 34.49 -20.61
C ASP A 6 15.68 33.01 -20.89
N LEU A 7 16.94 32.64 -20.66
CA LEU A 7 17.31 31.22 -20.56
C LEU A 7 18.19 30.99 -19.33
N PRO A 8 17.88 30.00 -18.47
CA PRO A 8 18.64 29.71 -17.26
C PRO A 8 20.08 29.30 -17.58
N ILE A 9 21.01 29.74 -16.75
CA ILE A 9 22.47 29.65 -16.90
C ILE A 9 22.98 28.22 -17.15
N ALA A 10 22.21 27.19 -16.78
CA ALA A 10 22.57 25.78 -16.92
C ALA A 10 22.63 25.23 -18.38
N LEU A 11 22.19 25.99 -19.39
CA LEU A 11 22.14 25.52 -20.80
C LEU A 11 23.15 26.18 -21.75
N ARG A 12 24.09 26.98 -21.25
CA ARG A 12 25.17 27.55 -22.09
C ARG A 12 26.32 26.54 -22.26
N ARG A 13 26.14 25.49 -23.06
CA ARG A 13 27.23 24.59 -23.51
C ARG A 13 27.74 25.01 -24.89
N ALA A 14 28.99 25.47 -24.93
CA ALA A 14 29.73 25.66 -26.17
C ALA A 14 30.13 24.31 -26.80
N ARG A 15 29.92 24.19 -28.11
CA ARG A 15 30.46 23.11 -28.95
C ARG A 15 31.94 23.39 -29.23
N ARG A 16 32.83 22.43 -28.95
CA ARG A 16 34.18 22.38 -29.55
C ARG A 16 34.37 21.02 -30.22
N ASN A 17 34.64 21.09 -31.53
CA ASN A 17 35.08 19.97 -32.36
C ASN A 17 36.61 20.03 -32.54
N LEU A 18 37.20 18.82 -32.57
CA LEU A 18 38.39 18.35 -33.31
C LEU A 18 39.72 19.12 -33.25
N ALA A 19 40.76 18.48 -32.70
CA ALA A 19 41.85 17.85 -33.48
C ALA A 19 42.95 17.23 -32.57
N LYS A 20 43.37 16.00 -32.89
CA LYS A 20 44.65 15.31 -32.58
C LYS A 20 45.57 15.47 -33.83
N PRO A 21 46.87 15.04 -33.92
CA PRO A 21 47.54 13.95 -33.16
C PRO A 21 49.07 14.06 -32.85
N ALA A 22 49.56 13.05 -32.09
CA ALA A 22 50.90 12.41 -32.05
C ALA A 22 52.12 13.26 -31.57
N GLU A 23 53.17 12.77 -30.89
CA GLU A 23 53.93 11.52 -30.96
C GLU A 23 54.80 11.27 -29.69
N GLN A 24 55.00 9.98 -29.38
CA GLN A 24 56.25 9.27 -28.98
C GLN A 24 56.87 9.31 -27.55
N ALA A 25 57.26 8.07 -27.16
CA ALA A 25 58.31 7.61 -26.25
C ALA A 25 58.04 7.64 -24.73
N SER A 26 58.46 6.67 -23.90
CA SER A 26 59.03 5.32 -24.04
C SER A 26 59.07 4.68 -22.64
N CYS A 27 59.06 3.36 -22.58
CA CYS A 27 59.24 2.54 -21.38
C CYS A 27 60.50 2.85 -20.56
N ALA A 28 60.41 2.83 -19.22
CA ALA A 28 61.38 2.17 -18.32
C ALA A 28 60.94 2.27 -16.84
N LEU A 29 60.70 1.12 -16.21
CA LEU A 29 60.89 0.94 -14.76
C LEU A 29 62.41 0.89 -14.48
N PRO A 30 62.87 1.34 -13.30
CA PRO A 30 63.19 0.32 -12.29
C PRO A 30 63.02 0.75 -10.82
N ALA A 31 62.86 -0.30 -10.00
CA ALA A 31 63.45 -0.54 -8.68
C ALA A 31 63.25 0.45 -7.50
N ARG A 32 62.52 -0.10 -6.53
CA ARG A 32 62.41 0.21 -5.10
C ARG A 32 63.78 0.30 -4.38
N PRO A 33 63.90 1.13 -3.36
CA PRO A 33 64.49 0.68 -2.10
C PRO A 33 63.59 0.94 -0.89
N ALA A 34 63.63 0.03 0.09
CA ALA A 34 63.14 0.25 1.45
C ALA A 34 64.03 1.26 2.19
N PRO A 35 63.57 1.83 3.33
CA PRO A 35 64.08 1.27 4.59
C PRO A 35 63.11 1.29 5.79
N ASP A 36 63.26 0.23 6.58
CA ASP A 36 63.30 0.09 8.04
C ASP A 36 62.62 1.09 9.00
N THR A 37 61.82 0.43 9.84
CA THR A 37 61.41 0.68 11.23
C THR A 37 62.45 1.38 12.11
N LEU A 38 62.04 2.46 12.78
CA LEU A 38 62.55 2.85 14.10
C LEU A 38 61.44 3.33 15.03
N VAL A 39 61.49 2.77 16.24
CA VAL A 39 60.68 2.99 17.43
C VAL A 39 60.99 4.37 18.05
N VAL A 40 59.98 5.17 18.38
CA VAL A 40 60.12 6.27 19.36
C VAL A 40 58.88 6.38 20.26
N GLN A 41 59.18 6.47 21.55
CA GLN A 41 58.30 6.46 22.72
C GLN A 41 57.63 7.83 22.97
N THR A 42 56.38 7.83 23.43
CA THR A 42 55.71 8.99 24.04
C THR A 42 55.92 9.01 25.57
N PRO A 43 56.17 10.18 26.19
CA PRO A 43 55.85 10.38 27.59
C PRO A 43 54.68 11.37 27.79
N LYS A 44 53.97 11.06 28.87
CA LYS A 44 52.72 11.60 29.39
C LYS A 44 52.86 13.06 29.85
N SER A 45 51.84 13.89 29.62
CA SER A 45 51.66 15.18 30.29
C SER A 45 50.26 15.27 30.90
N LYS A 46 50.23 15.59 32.20
CA LYS A 46 49.07 15.58 33.08
C LYS A 46 48.20 16.82 32.89
N ARG A 47 46.88 16.60 32.89
CA ARG A 47 45.83 17.60 33.06
C ARG A 47 46.03 18.41 34.34
N ARG A 48 45.85 19.74 34.27
CA ARG A 48 45.34 20.53 35.39
C ARG A 48 44.51 21.70 34.87
N ARG A 49 43.20 21.60 35.11
CA ARG A 49 42.20 22.66 34.94
C ARG A 49 42.45 23.76 35.97
N VAL A 50 42.27 25.01 35.56
CA VAL A 50 42.13 26.17 36.47
C VAL A 50 40.76 26.77 36.18
N ASN A 51 39.86 26.67 37.17
CA ASN A 51 38.60 27.41 37.20
C ASN A 51 38.89 28.84 37.64
N HIS A 52 38.21 29.79 37.00
CA HIS A 52 38.06 31.17 37.46
C HIS A 52 36.84 31.24 38.38
N GLU A 53 37.04 31.76 39.58
CA GLU A 53 35.98 32.27 40.44
C GLU A 53 36.60 33.43 41.24
N ALA A 54 36.04 34.63 41.08
CA ALA A 54 36.47 35.82 41.80
C ALA A 54 35.28 36.74 42.02
N ASP A 55 34.89 36.89 43.29
CA ASP A 55 34.44 38.14 43.90
C ASP A 55 34.65 37.99 45.44
N GLN A 56 35.68 38.65 46.00
CA GLN A 56 35.61 39.87 46.84
C GLN A 56 35.66 39.57 48.37
N PRO A 57 35.85 40.56 49.29
CA PRO A 57 37.05 41.40 49.46
C PRO A 57 37.47 41.54 50.95
N SER A 58 38.77 41.65 51.24
CA SER A 58 39.36 42.16 52.52
C SER A 58 40.84 41.77 52.54
N ALA A 59 41.78 42.42 53.19
CA ALA A 59 41.95 43.70 53.85
C ALA A 59 43.46 43.76 54.18
N THR A 60 44.01 44.96 54.36
CA THR A 60 45.20 45.25 55.19
C THR A 60 46.54 44.56 54.87
N GLY A 61 47.44 45.36 54.25
CA GLY A 61 48.76 45.74 54.78
C GLY A 61 49.74 44.70 55.32
N LEU A 62 50.96 44.68 54.76
CA LEU A 62 52.25 44.72 55.48
C LEU A 62 53.44 44.59 54.50
N THR A 63 54.26 45.64 54.43
CA THR A 63 55.70 45.60 54.04
C THR A 63 56.48 44.58 54.90
N PRO A 64 57.69 44.07 54.53
CA PRO A 64 58.80 44.88 53.99
C PRO A 64 59.88 44.20 53.10
N MET A 65 60.85 45.04 52.68
CA MET A 65 62.32 44.79 52.62
C MET A 65 63.00 44.16 51.39
N ILE A 66 63.97 44.94 50.84
CA ILE A 66 65.38 44.57 50.51
C ILE A 66 65.59 43.83 49.17
N ARG A 67 66.53 44.15 48.26
CA ARG A 67 67.84 44.84 48.33
C ARG A 67 68.26 45.37 46.94
N ARG A 68 69.05 46.45 46.98
CA ARG A 68 69.84 47.06 45.90
C ARG A 68 71.02 46.16 45.47
N THR A 69 71.42 46.26 44.20
CA THR A 69 72.84 46.20 43.79
C THR A 69 73.15 47.32 42.81
N ARG A 70 74.27 48.00 43.08
CA ARG A 70 74.88 49.08 42.29
C ARG A 70 76.07 48.49 41.54
N LEU A 71 76.33 48.92 40.30
CA LEU A 71 77.70 49.01 39.78
C LEU A 71 77.86 50.29 38.94
N SER A 72 79.03 50.87 39.12
CA SER A 72 79.48 52.21 38.72
C SER A 72 80.21 52.16 37.38
N ASN A 73 80.09 53.19 36.53
CA ASN A 73 81.21 54.10 36.21
C ASN A 73 80.94 55.05 35.02
N LYS A 74 81.18 56.34 35.32
CA LYS A 74 81.93 57.36 34.54
C LYS A 74 81.33 57.99 33.28
N GLY A 75 81.06 59.30 33.42
CA GLY A 75 80.97 60.28 32.34
C GLY A 75 80.60 61.66 32.91
N ARG A 76 81.59 62.51 33.18
CA ARG A 76 81.46 63.89 33.68
C ARG A 76 80.91 64.82 32.59
N ALA A 77 80.03 65.76 32.93
CA ALA A 77 80.22 67.21 32.72
C ALA A 77 78.93 68.03 32.98
N GLN A 78 79.09 69.07 33.81
CA GLN A 78 78.32 70.32 33.94
C GLN A 78 76.84 70.23 34.40
N GLN A 79 76.57 70.48 35.69
CA GLN A 79 76.34 71.80 36.33
C GLN A 79 75.04 72.50 35.90
N ASN A 80 74.03 72.28 36.74
CA ASN A 80 73.04 73.24 37.27
C ASN A 80 72.43 74.27 36.31
N GLY A 81 71.17 74.01 35.94
CA GLY A 81 70.29 75.08 35.44
C GLY A 81 68.95 74.64 34.86
N ILE A 82 68.23 73.65 35.42
CA ILE A 82 66.90 73.29 34.85
C ILE A 82 65.90 72.73 35.88
N SER A 83 65.98 73.14 37.15
CA SER A 83 65.02 72.67 38.18
C SER A 83 63.68 73.41 38.16
N GLU A 84 63.59 74.57 37.50
CA GLU A 84 62.38 75.42 37.50
C GLU A 84 61.51 75.27 36.24
N GLU A 85 62.00 74.64 35.17
CA GLU A 85 61.26 74.48 33.91
C GLU A 85 60.51 73.14 33.80
N ARG A 86 60.41 72.36 34.89
CA ARG A 86 59.74 71.05 34.89
C ARG A 86 58.29 71.03 35.38
N ASN A 87 57.75 72.19 35.76
CA ASN A 87 56.31 72.34 36.11
C ASN A 87 55.45 72.97 35.02
N VAL A 88 55.98 73.15 33.80
CA VAL A 88 55.17 73.48 32.61
C VAL A 88 55.19 72.29 31.65
N VAL A 89 54.68 71.15 32.09
CA VAL A 89 54.21 70.14 31.13
C VAL A 89 52.98 70.75 30.45
N PRO A 90 52.96 70.95 29.12
CA PRO A 90 51.84 71.59 28.45
C PRO A 90 50.55 70.83 28.79
N PRO A 91 49.44 71.51 29.14
CA PRO A 91 48.18 70.85 29.51
C PRO A 91 47.67 69.90 28.42
N LYS A 92 48.12 70.07 27.17
CA LYS A 92 47.86 69.16 26.04
C LYS A 92 48.35 67.72 26.24
N LYS A 93 49.46 67.47 26.96
CA LYS A 93 49.96 66.09 27.19
C LYS A 93 49.27 65.38 28.37
N ARG A 94 48.67 66.13 29.31
CA ARG A 94 47.82 65.58 30.40
C ARG A 94 46.36 65.34 29.98
N ARG A 95 45.85 66.10 29.00
CA ARG A 95 44.50 65.92 28.44
C ARG A 95 44.32 64.58 27.71
N ARG A 96 45.34 64.07 27.01
CA ARG A 96 45.21 62.77 26.30
C ARG A 96 44.93 61.58 27.22
N PRO A 97 45.69 61.33 28.30
CA PRO A 97 45.37 60.25 29.22
C PRO A 97 44.09 60.52 30.03
N GLN A 98 43.72 61.78 30.28
CA GLN A 98 42.43 62.12 30.90
C GLN A 98 41.25 61.84 29.97
N ASN A 99 41.37 62.15 28.68
CA ASN A 99 40.35 61.84 27.67
C ASN A 99 40.23 60.32 27.45
N ILE A 100 41.36 59.60 27.42
CA ILE A 100 41.35 58.12 27.35
C ILE A 100 40.70 57.53 28.60
N LYS A 101 40.99 58.06 29.79
CA LYS A 101 40.33 57.62 31.03
C LYS A 101 38.83 57.92 31.03
N GLY A 102 38.43 59.11 30.58
CA GLY A 102 37.01 59.46 30.43
C GLY A 102 36.29 58.59 29.40
N GLU A 103 36.96 58.23 28.31
CA GLU A 103 36.43 57.30 27.32
C GLU A 103 36.31 55.87 27.88
N ILE A 104 37.30 55.42 28.66
CA ILE A 104 37.21 54.12 29.36
C ILE A 104 36.08 54.13 30.39
N GLU A 105 35.90 55.21 31.15
CA GLU A 105 34.79 55.34 32.10
C GLU A 105 33.43 55.36 31.39
N ARG A 106 33.34 56.02 30.24
CA ARG A 106 32.16 55.99 29.37
C ARG A 106 31.87 54.59 28.85
N LEU A 107 32.88 53.88 28.32
CA LEU A 107 32.72 52.51 27.81
C LEU A 107 32.36 51.54 28.93
N LYS A 108 32.87 51.74 30.14
CA LYS A 108 32.47 50.96 31.32
C LYS A 108 31.01 51.22 31.71
N ALA A 109 30.55 52.47 31.69
CA ALA A 109 29.15 52.79 31.96
C ALA A 109 28.21 52.22 30.87
N GLU A 110 28.66 52.22 29.60
CA GLU A 110 27.90 51.59 28.51
C GLU A 110 27.86 50.06 28.64
N LEU A 111 28.97 49.42 29.06
CA LEU A 111 28.98 47.98 29.35
C LEU A 111 28.03 47.64 30.49
N VAL A 112 28.08 48.35 31.62
CA VAL A 112 27.14 48.11 32.74
C VAL A 112 25.70 48.23 32.27
N LYS A 113 25.38 49.24 31.45
CA LYS A 113 24.02 49.39 30.89
C LYS A 113 23.61 48.25 29.96
N ARG A 114 24.56 47.70 29.18
CA ARG A 114 24.33 46.54 28.30
C ARG A 114 24.22 45.25 29.11
N ASP A 115 24.99 45.11 30.18
CA ASP A 115 24.90 43.99 31.10
C ASP A 115 23.54 44.00 31.83
N GLU A 116 23.05 45.17 32.27
CA GLU A 116 21.69 45.35 32.82
C GLU A 116 20.57 45.07 31.79
N GLU A 117 20.84 45.26 30.50
CA GLU A 117 19.92 44.93 29.42
C GLU A 117 19.93 43.42 29.14
N ILE A 118 21.10 42.80 29.19
CA ILE A 118 21.27 41.35 29.06
C ILE A 118 20.57 40.64 30.23
N GLU A 119 20.75 41.09 31.47
CA GLU A 119 20.05 40.52 32.63
C GLU A 119 18.51 40.65 32.48
N ARG A 120 18.01 41.81 32.04
CA ARG A 120 16.57 41.97 31.79
C ARG A 120 16.04 41.05 30.69
N LEU A 121 16.78 40.88 29.60
CA LEU A 121 16.39 39.97 28.52
C LEU A 121 16.48 38.50 28.95
N GLN A 122 17.46 38.16 29.79
CA GLN A 122 17.57 36.83 30.39
C GLN A 122 16.38 36.56 31.32
N ASP A 123 16.00 37.50 32.18
CA ASP A 123 14.82 37.36 33.05
C ASP A 123 13.53 37.24 32.24
N GLU A 124 13.34 38.05 31.19
CA GLU A 124 12.19 37.95 30.29
C GLU A 124 12.15 36.59 29.56
N THR A 125 13.30 36.12 29.08
CA THR A 125 13.41 34.81 28.41
C THR A 125 13.13 33.68 29.40
N LEU A 126 13.63 33.78 30.63
CA LEU A 126 13.41 32.79 31.67
C LEU A 126 11.93 32.71 32.05
N VAL A 127 11.24 33.86 32.16
CA VAL A 127 9.78 33.89 32.40
C VAL A 127 9.01 33.26 31.23
N LEU A 128 9.33 33.62 29.99
CA LEU A 128 8.68 33.04 28.80
C LEU A 128 8.91 31.53 28.67
N ASP A 129 10.13 31.07 28.95
CA ASP A 129 10.46 29.65 28.95
C ASP A 129 9.75 28.92 30.09
N THR A 130 9.61 29.52 31.28
CA THR A 130 8.83 28.92 32.38
C THR A 130 7.35 28.81 32.06
N ASP A 131 6.75 29.83 31.43
CA ASP A 131 5.35 29.80 31.00
C ASP A 131 5.14 28.76 29.89
N ARG A 132 6.09 28.66 28.96
CA ARG A 132 6.05 27.67 27.88
C ARG A 132 6.19 26.24 28.40
N VAL A 133 7.11 26.01 29.33
CA VAL A 133 7.29 24.71 29.99
C VAL A 133 6.03 24.36 30.78
N TRP A 134 5.45 25.31 31.52
CA TRP A 134 4.21 25.09 32.25
C TRP A 134 3.02 24.74 31.33
N GLU A 135 2.89 25.42 30.19
CA GLU A 135 1.88 25.11 29.18
C GLU A 135 2.07 23.70 28.61
N LEU A 136 3.32 23.33 28.29
CA LEU A 136 3.66 21.98 27.81
C LEU A 136 3.38 20.92 28.87
N GLU A 137 3.69 21.17 30.14
CA GLU A 137 3.35 20.27 31.25
C GLU A 137 1.83 20.10 31.39
N GLN A 138 1.07 21.18 31.25
CA GLN A 138 -0.39 21.14 31.27
C GLN A 138 -0.96 20.33 30.10
N GLN A 139 -0.41 20.51 28.90
CA GLN A 139 -0.76 19.73 27.70
C GLN A 139 -0.41 18.25 27.87
N VAL A 140 0.76 17.92 28.39
CA VAL A 140 1.17 16.54 28.70
C VAL A 140 0.26 15.93 29.75
N ALA A 141 -0.13 16.68 30.78
CA ALA A 141 -1.07 16.22 31.80
C ALA A 141 -2.48 15.99 31.22
N ALA A 142 -2.93 16.83 30.28
CA ALA A 142 -4.19 16.66 29.55
C ALA A 142 -4.15 15.41 28.66
N LEU A 143 -3.10 15.25 27.86
CA LEU A 143 -2.88 14.07 27.02
C LEU A 143 -2.80 12.79 27.85
N LYS A 144 -2.10 12.82 29.01
CA LYS A 144 -2.07 11.68 29.95
C LYS A 144 -3.45 11.34 30.49
N ARG A 145 -4.29 12.33 30.81
CA ARG A 145 -5.69 12.10 31.22
C ARG A 145 -6.54 11.55 30.08
N GLU A 146 -6.36 12.05 28.86
CA GLU A 146 -7.04 11.54 27.67
C GLU A 146 -6.63 10.09 27.35
N LEU A 147 -5.34 9.76 27.40
CA LEU A 147 -4.83 8.40 27.26
C LEU A 147 -5.34 7.48 28.38
N ALA A 148 -5.37 7.94 29.63
CA ALA A 148 -5.95 7.18 30.73
C ALA A 148 -7.46 6.95 30.53
N SER A 149 -8.19 7.94 30.00
CA SER A 149 -9.60 7.80 29.66
C SER A 149 -9.82 6.84 28.48
N HIS A 150 -8.99 6.92 27.44
CA HIS A 150 -9.02 6.01 26.29
C HIS A 150 -8.66 4.58 26.69
N ALA A 151 -7.64 4.39 27.52
CA ALA A 151 -7.27 3.07 28.04
C ALA A 151 -8.38 2.47 28.91
N ARG A 152 -9.12 3.31 29.65
CA ARG A 152 -10.26 2.86 30.47
C ARG A 152 -11.48 2.51 29.63
N VAL A 153 -11.77 3.29 28.58
CA VAL A 153 -12.84 3.00 27.59
C VAL A 153 -12.49 1.74 26.77
N GLN A 154 -11.23 1.57 26.41
CA GLN A 154 -10.74 0.41 25.66
C GLN A 154 -10.77 -0.88 26.48
N ARG A 155 -10.67 -0.85 27.82
CA ARG A 155 -10.89 -2.03 28.67
C ARG A 155 -12.35 -2.47 28.80
N VAL A 156 -13.31 -1.56 28.63
CA VAL A 156 -14.75 -1.89 28.75
C VAL A 156 -15.33 -2.38 27.41
N SER A 157 -14.66 -2.10 26.28
CA SER A 157 -15.13 -2.41 24.93
C SER A 157 -14.31 -3.50 24.21
N ILE A 158 -13.75 -4.48 24.93
CA ILE A 158 -13.17 -5.68 24.29
C ILE A 158 -14.18 -6.82 24.41
N ASN A 159 -14.98 -6.97 23.36
CA ASN A 159 -15.66 -8.22 23.07
C ASN A 159 -14.60 -9.33 22.87
N PRO A 160 -14.82 -10.56 23.36
CA PRO A 160 -13.81 -11.62 23.42
C PRO A 160 -13.34 -12.20 22.07
N VAL A 161 -13.75 -11.62 20.94
CA VAL A 161 -13.51 -12.15 19.58
C VAL A 161 -12.20 -11.64 18.96
N HIS A 162 -11.50 -10.67 19.56
CA HIS A 162 -10.26 -10.08 19.00
C HIS A 162 -9.07 -10.26 19.95
N ARG A 163 -8.74 -11.51 20.29
CA ARG A 163 -7.66 -11.88 21.24
C ARG A 163 -6.34 -12.34 20.61
N TRP A 164 -6.25 -12.42 19.28
CA TRP A 164 -5.12 -13.05 18.60
C TRP A 164 -4.03 -12.06 18.15
N THR A 165 -4.33 -10.75 18.16
CA THR A 165 -3.37 -9.70 17.76
C THR A 165 -2.59 -9.07 18.92
N SER A 166 -2.96 -9.36 20.18
CA SER A 166 -2.29 -8.78 21.37
C SER A 166 -1.26 -9.71 22.01
N ALA A 167 -1.20 -10.98 21.62
CA ALA A 167 -0.27 -11.96 22.19
C ALA A 167 1.17 -11.87 21.63
N VAL A 168 1.45 -10.94 20.71
CA VAL A 168 2.76 -10.83 20.04
C VAL A 168 3.60 -9.66 20.57
N ARG A 169 3.07 -8.80 21.46
CA ARG A 169 3.81 -7.58 21.88
C ARG A 169 4.33 -7.53 23.31
N ASP A 170 3.94 -8.44 24.20
CA ASP A 170 4.33 -8.33 25.61
C ASP A 170 5.10 -9.58 26.09
N SER A 171 6.37 -9.64 25.71
CA SER A 171 7.41 -10.42 26.40
C SER A 171 8.74 -9.68 26.34
N ASN A 172 8.84 -8.53 27.04
CA ASN A 172 10.10 -8.13 27.67
C ASN A 172 9.90 -7.03 28.71
N PRO A 173 9.86 -7.34 30.02
CA PRO A 173 10.10 -6.36 31.06
C PRO A 173 11.46 -6.63 31.72
N GLY A 174 12.34 -5.64 31.73
CA GLY A 174 13.46 -5.62 32.68
C GLY A 174 14.78 -5.14 32.10
N ASP A 175 15.25 -4.03 32.67
CA ASP A 175 16.65 -3.62 32.83
C ASP A 175 17.60 -3.72 31.63
N PHE A 176 17.90 -2.57 31.04
CA PHE A 176 19.27 -2.10 30.90
C PHE A 176 19.24 -0.57 30.78
N MET A 177 19.31 0.11 31.94
CA MET A 177 19.90 1.44 32.00
C MET A 177 21.42 1.27 31.92
N GLU A 178 22.08 2.23 31.28
CA GLU A 178 23.44 2.66 31.58
C GLU A 178 24.58 1.72 31.13
N LEU A 179 25.16 1.98 29.95
CA LEU A 179 26.60 1.83 29.77
C LEU A 179 27.16 2.93 28.86
N ASP A 180 28.26 3.46 29.34
CA ASP A 180 29.02 4.61 28.85
C ASP A 180 29.52 4.50 27.40
N ILE A 181 29.76 5.71 26.89
CA ILE A 181 30.50 6.09 25.69
C ILE A 181 31.96 5.60 25.80
N ASP A 182 32.56 5.29 24.64
CA ASP A 182 33.98 4.97 24.36
C ASP A 182 34.39 3.48 24.33
N SER A 183 34.15 2.83 23.20
CA SER A 183 35.23 2.10 22.51
C SER A 183 34.91 1.87 21.04
N GLU A 184 35.94 2.15 20.26
CA GLU A 184 36.05 2.15 18.82
C GLU A 184 35.95 0.75 18.19
N VAL A 185 35.34 0.73 16.99
CA VAL A 185 35.75 -0.05 15.82
C VAL A 185 35.19 -1.47 15.64
N GLU A 186 34.31 -1.52 14.62
CA GLU A 186 34.12 -2.56 13.61
C GLU A 186 33.21 -3.77 13.87
N GLU A 187 32.46 -4.06 12.79
CA GLU A 187 31.81 -5.33 12.47
C GLU A 187 30.35 -5.56 12.93
N PHE A 188 29.47 -4.63 12.57
CA PHE A 188 28.05 -4.97 12.38
C PHE A 188 27.51 -4.35 11.09
N GLY A 189 27.57 -5.10 9.98
CA GLY A 189 27.04 -4.64 8.70
C GLY A 189 27.51 -5.36 7.43
N VAL A 190 28.37 -6.38 7.53
CA VAL A 190 28.89 -7.08 6.33
C VAL A 190 28.03 -8.27 5.91
N ALA A 191 27.33 -8.93 6.85
CA ALA A 191 26.47 -10.08 6.53
C ALA A 191 25.13 -9.70 5.89
N ALA A 192 24.57 -8.52 6.23
CA ALA A 192 23.28 -8.06 5.71
C ALA A 192 23.38 -7.25 4.39
N ARG A 193 24.59 -6.97 3.91
CA ARG A 193 24.81 -6.18 2.68
C ARG A 193 25.07 -7.04 1.44
N ALA A 194 25.38 -8.32 1.61
CA ALA A 194 25.59 -9.26 0.50
C ALA A 194 24.29 -9.89 -0.03
N GLU A 195 23.19 -9.88 0.74
CA GLU A 195 21.94 -10.55 0.37
C GLU A 195 20.95 -9.66 -0.41
N ILE A 196 21.26 -8.37 -0.62
CA ILE A 196 20.40 -7.42 -1.36
C ILE A 196 20.96 -7.09 -2.77
N MET A 197 22.15 -7.59 -3.13
CA MET A 197 22.81 -7.31 -4.43
C MET A 197 22.75 -8.45 -5.47
N SER A 198 21.85 -9.42 -5.33
CA SER A 198 21.75 -10.54 -6.28
C SER A 198 20.32 -10.96 -6.61
N SER A 199 19.48 -10.03 -7.07
CA SER A 199 18.30 -10.35 -7.90
C SER A 199 17.79 -9.12 -8.65
N THR A 200 18.55 -8.67 -9.65
CA THR A 200 18.00 -7.86 -10.76
C THR A 200 18.38 -8.56 -12.06
N PRO A 201 17.40 -9.03 -12.88
CA PRO A 201 17.68 -9.31 -14.28
C PRO A 201 17.40 -8.03 -15.09
N THR A 202 18.48 -7.44 -15.59
CA THR A 202 18.48 -6.36 -16.58
C THR A 202 17.98 -6.90 -17.93
N ARG A 203 17.17 -6.07 -18.59
CA ARG A 203 16.60 -6.22 -19.93
C ARG A 203 17.61 -6.66 -21.01
N GLU A 204 17.17 -7.53 -21.90
CA GLU A 204 17.50 -7.44 -23.32
C GLU A 204 16.25 -7.34 -24.20
N ILE A 205 16.47 -6.64 -25.30
CA ILE A 205 15.54 -6.01 -26.23
C ILE A 205 14.91 -7.06 -27.15
N ARG A 206 13.59 -7.03 -27.35
CA ARG A 206 12.96 -6.97 -28.69
C ARG A 206 11.45 -6.77 -28.61
N ALA A 207 11.00 -6.02 -29.61
CA ALA A 207 9.67 -5.49 -29.79
C ALA A 207 8.60 -6.55 -30.07
N SER A 208 7.36 -6.05 -30.06
CA SER A 208 6.15 -6.49 -30.76
C SER A 208 5.09 -7.25 -29.96
N PHE A 209 3.89 -6.69 -30.09
CA PHE A 209 2.59 -7.02 -29.51
C PHE A 209 2.14 -8.46 -29.82
N PRO A 210 1.33 -9.10 -28.95
CA PRO A 210 0.64 -10.33 -29.31
C PRO A 210 -0.65 -9.99 -30.10
N THR A 211 -0.61 -10.16 -31.42
CA THR A 211 -1.82 -10.38 -32.23
C THR A 211 -2.18 -11.88 -32.23
N PRO A 212 -3.48 -12.23 -32.30
CA PRO A 212 -3.95 -13.62 -32.24
C PRO A 212 -3.68 -14.38 -33.55
N PRO A 213 -3.61 -15.73 -33.54
CA PRO A 213 -3.30 -16.49 -34.75
C PRO A 213 -4.51 -16.53 -35.70
N SER A 214 -4.28 -16.08 -36.94
CA SER A 214 -5.16 -16.34 -38.07
C SER A 214 -4.86 -17.72 -38.65
N THR A 215 -5.93 -18.43 -38.93
CA THR A 215 -6.02 -19.75 -39.53
C THR A 215 -5.59 -19.72 -41.00
N SER A 216 -4.55 -20.46 -41.40
CA SER A 216 -4.45 -21.16 -42.70
C SER A 216 -3.12 -21.94 -42.84
N PRO A 217 -3.12 -23.11 -43.50
CA PRO A 217 -1.98 -24.02 -43.56
C PRO A 217 -0.96 -23.67 -44.67
N PRO A 218 0.34 -24.04 -44.52
CA PRO A 218 1.37 -23.77 -45.51
C PRO A 218 1.41 -24.84 -46.62
N ALA A 219 1.57 -24.40 -47.86
CA ALA A 219 1.92 -25.24 -49.00
C ALA A 219 3.41 -25.06 -49.37
N PRO A 220 4.07 -26.08 -49.96
CA PRO A 220 5.52 -26.22 -49.98
C PRO A 220 6.19 -25.48 -51.14
N ALA A 221 7.44 -25.07 -50.92
CA ALA A 221 8.33 -24.61 -51.99
C ALA A 221 8.72 -25.78 -52.92
N PRO A 222 8.92 -25.50 -54.22
CA PRO A 222 10.19 -25.92 -54.80
C PRO A 222 10.78 -24.92 -55.81
N GLY A 223 12.11 -24.92 -55.87
CA GLY A 223 12.85 -25.06 -57.14
C GLY A 223 12.79 -23.92 -58.16
N THR A 224 13.90 -23.19 -58.22
CA THR A 224 14.40 -22.41 -59.36
C THR A 224 14.05 -22.96 -60.75
N GLN A 225 13.44 -22.11 -61.61
CA GLN A 225 13.93 -21.69 -62.94
C GLN A 225 12.91 -20.79 -63.69
N THR A 226 13.39 -19.64 -64.16
CA THR A 226 12.80 -18.67 -65.13
C THR A 226 12.91 -19.18 -66.59
N PRO A 227 12.39 -18.50 -67.66
CA PRO A 227 11.47 -17.35 -67.76
C PRO A 227 10.36 -17.42 -68.88
N CYS A 228 9.44 -16.44 -68.82
CA CYS A 228 8.68 -15.79 -69.91
C CYS A 228 7.99 -16.61 -71.03
N ARG A 229 6.64 -16.63 -71.05
CA ARG A 229 5.87 -16.14 -72.22
C ARG A 229 4.40 -15.81 -71.87
N ARG A 230 3.90 -14.87 -72.66
CA ARG A 230 2.67 -14.08 -72.57
C ARG A 230 1.45 -14.83 -73.16
N LEU A 231 0.25 -14.42 -72.74
CA LEU A 231 -1.08 -14.47 -73.40
C LEU A 231 -2.15 -15.42 -72.80
N THR A 232 -3.25 -14.77 -72.42
CA THR A 232 -4.63 -15.17 -72.06
C THR A 232 -5.37 -15.99 -73.14
N PRO A 233 -6.66 -16.42 -72.99
CA PRO A 233 -7.50 -16.76 -71.82
C PRO A 233 -8.24 -18.13 -71.99
N SER A 234 -9.12 -18.47 -71.02
CA SER A 234 -10.42 -19.19 -71.20
C SER A 234 -10.61 -20.57 -70.52
N ARG A 235 -11.52 -20.55 -69.52
CA ARG A 235 -12.66 -21.45 -69.23
C ARG A 235 -12.51 -22.96 -68.96
N CYS A 236 -13.14 -23.32 -67.82
CA CYS A 236 -13.98 -24.50 -67.50
C CYS A 236 -13.35 -25.81 -66.94
N ASN A 237 -13.69 -26.07 -65.66
CA ASN A 237 -14.16 -27.30 -64.98
C ASN A 237 -13.50 -28.69 -65.21
N VAL A 238 -13.55 -29.51 -64.13
CA VAL A 238 -13.35 -30.99 -64.05
C VAL A 238 -11.86 -31.37 -63.87
N SER A 239 -11.38 -32.21 -62.93
CA SER A 239 -11.95 -33.30 -62.13
C SER A 239 -11.07 -33.59 -60.89
N VAL A 240 -11.75 -34.03 -59.84
CA VAL A 240 -11.28 -34.84 -58.71
C VAL A 240 -10.28 -35.93 -59.15
N GLN A 241 -9.06 -35.89 -58.61
CA GLN A 241 -8.19 -37.07 -58.53
C GLN A 241 -8.06 -37.44 -57.04
N ALA A 242 -8.84 -38.44 -56.64
CA ALA A 242 -8.66 -39.15 -55.40
C ALA A 242 -7.35 -39.95 -55.49
N SER A 243 -6.32 -39.51 -54.77
CA SER A 243 -5.26 -40.43 -54.37
C SER A 243 -5.87 -41.38 -53.33
N LEU A 244 -6.08 -42.65 -53.69
CA LEU A 244 -6.41 -43.68 -52.70
C LEU A 244 -5.29 -43.69 -51.65
N PRO A 245 -5.56 -43.42 -50.36
CA PRO A 245 -4.58 -43.63 -49.30
C PRO A 245 -4.25 -45.12 -49.26
N ASP A 246 -2.96 -45.42 -49.25
CA ASP A 246 -2.44 -46.78 -49.07
C ASP A 246 -3.02 -47.37 -47.76
N PRO A 247 -3.74 -48.52 -47.79
CA PRO A 247 -4.42 -49.05 -46.62
C PRO A 247 -3.45 -49.33 -45.45
N GLU A 248 -2.20 -49.67 -45.75
CA GLU A 248 -1.16 -49.87 -44.72
C GLU A 248 -0.80 -48.55 -44.04
N LYS A 249 -0.70 -47.45 -44.80
CA LYS A 249 -0.46 -46.11 -44.25
C LYS A 249 -1.63 -45.66 -43.36
N GLN A 250 -2.86 -46.00 -43.74
CA GLN A 250 -4.06 -45.66 -42.97
C GLN A 250 -4.19 -46.47 -41.66
N GLN A 251 -3.55 -47.64 -41.58
CA GLN A 251 -3.43 -48.43 -40.35
C GLN A 251 -2.26 -47.96 -39.47
N LEU A 252 -1.16 -47.51 -40.06
CA LEU A 252 0.00 -47.00 -39.33
C LEU A 252 -0.22 -45.60 -38.75
N GLU A 253 -1.06 -44.76 -39.37
CA GLU A 253 -1.40 -43.42 -38.86
C GLU A 253 -2.05 -43.43 -37.45
N PRO A 254 -3.08 -44.26 -37.15
CA PRO A 254 -3.63 -44.35 -35.80
C PRO A 254 -2.67 -45.03 -34.82
N GLU A 255 -1.82 -45.97 -35.27
CA GLU A 255 -0.78 -46.56 -34.42
C GLU A 255 0.29 -45.53 -34.05
N LEU A 256 0.74 -44.71 -35.00
CA LEU A 256 1.66 -43.60 -34.73
C LEU A 256 1.03 -42.56 -33.80
N ALA A 257 -0.25 -42.24 -33.97
CA ALA A 257 -0.97 -41.35 -33.07
C ALA A 257 -1.09 -41.95 -31.66
N SER A 258 -1.36 -43.26 -31.55
CA SER A 258 -1.41 -43.99 -30.28
C SER A 258 -0.04 -44.00 -29.61
N LEU A 259 1.02 -44.28 -30.36
CA LEU A 259 2.39 -44.37 -29.85
C LEU A 259 2.93 -42.98 -29.47
N GLN A 260 2.57 -41.93 -30.20
CA GLN A 260 2.82 -40.54 -29.80
C GLN A 260 2.09 -40.16 -28.51
N LEU A 261 0.84 -40.61 -28.35
CA LEU A 261 0.09 -40.39 -27.12
C LEU A 261 0.69 -41.16 -25.95
N GLU A 262 1.14 -42.40 -26.15
CA GLU A 262 1.87 -43.18 -25.15
C GLU A 262 3.20 -42.53 -24.77
N ILE A 263 3.98 -42.05 -25.74
CA ILE A 263 5.20 -41.28 -25.46
C ILE A 263 4.85 -40.05 -24.64
N SER A 264 3.84 -39.27 -25.03
CA SER A 264 3.42 -38.07 -24.26
C SER A 264 3.00 -38.41 -22.84
N LYS A 265 2.34 -39.56 -22.64
CA LYS A 265 1.93 -40.06 -21.33
C LYS A 265 3.15 -40.46 -20.50
N ILE A 266 4.10 -41.19 -21.08
CA ILE A 266 5.34 -41.59 -20.40
C ILE A 266 6.15 -40.34 -20.05
N THR A 267 6.28 -39.38 -20.97
CA THR A 267 6.98 -38.11 -20.72
C THR A 267 6.30 -37.34 -19.60
N ALA A 268 4.97 -37.23 -19.59
CA ALA A 268 4.24 -36.59 -18.49
C ALA A 268 4.44 -37.32 -17.15
N THR A 269 4.48 -38.66 -17.15
CA THR A 269 4.80 -39.41 -15.92
C THR A 269 6.23 -39.16 -15.46
N LEU A 270 7.21 -39.12 -16.38
CA LEU A 270 8.61 -38.83 -16.05
C LEU A 270 8.77 -37.40 -15.52
N GLU A 271 8.10 -36.43 -16.12
CA GLU A 271 8.04 -35.06 -15.63
C GLU A 271 7.43 -35.00 -14.22
N SER A 272 6.35 -35.75 -13.97
CA SER A 272 5.75 -35.82 -12.62
C SER A 272 6.69 -36.45 -11.58
N TYR A 273 7.44 -37.50 -11.95
CA TYR A 273 8.46 -38.10 -11.08
C TYR A 273 9.65 -37.16 -10.87
N SER A 274 10.07 -36.43 -11.90
CA SER A 274 11.13 -35.43 -11.79
C SER A 274 10.73 -34.27 -10.88
N ALA A 275 9.49 -33.78 -10.99
CA ALA A 275 8.95 -32.74 -10.12
C ALA A 275 8.81 -33.23 -8.66
N LEU A 276 8.39 -34.48 -8.47
CA LEU A 276 8.35 -35.11 -7.14
C LEU A 276 9.77 -35.24 -6.57
N ALA A 277 10.74 -35.69 -7.36
CA ALA A 277 12.14 -35.82 -6.95
C ALA A 277 12.76 -34.46 -6.61
N SER A 278 12.50 -33.42 -7.40
CA SER A 278 12.90 -32.04 -7.09
C SER A 278 12.26 -31.58 -5.78
N ARG A 279 10.96 -31.80 -5.59
CA ARG A 279 10.26 -31.43 -4.35
C ARG A 279 10.80 -32.19 -3.14
N LEU A 280 11.08 -33.49 -3.26
CA LEU A 280 11.72 -34.26 -2.19
C LEU A 280 13.13 -33.74 -1.92
N SER A 281 13.92 -33.43 -2.96
CA SER A 281 15.25 -32.87 -2.78
C SER A 281 15.24 -31.50 -2.11
N GLU A 282 14.29 -30.63 -2.44
CA GLU A 282 14.10 -29.30 -1.81
C GLU A 282 13.62 -29.43 -0.35
N LYS A 283 12.81 -30.46 -0.06
CA LYS A 283 12.40 -30.77 1.31
C LYS A 283 13.49 -31.44 2.12
N LEU A 284 14.43 -32.15 1.48
CA LEU A 284 15.55 -32.84 2.13
C LEU A 284 16.82 -31.99 2.21
N SER A 285 16.99 -30.97 1.35
CA SER A 285 18.16 -30.08 1.33
C SER A 285 18.42 -29.32 2.64
N PRO A 286 17.42 -28.94 3.47
CA PRO A 286 17.69 -28.32 4.78
C PRO A 286 18.33 -29.31 5.77
N PHE A 287 18.18 -30.62 5.53
CA PHE A 287 18.62 -31.68 6.41
C PHE A 287 20.00 -32.26 6.03
N LEU A 288 20.56 -31.85 4.89
CA LEU A 288 21.84 -32.34 4.34
C LEU A 288 23.04 -31.42 4.65
N VAL A 289 22.83 -30.22 5.20
CA VAL A 289 23.91 -29.25 5.45
C VAL A 289 24.49 -29.40 6.87
N ASN A 290 25.73 -29.91 6.87
CA ASN A 290 26.81 -29.91 7.87
C ASN A 290 26.79 -30.89 9.06
N PRO A 291 27.77 -31.83 9.12
CA PRO A 291 28.26 -32.41 10.35
C PRO A 291 29.31 -31.48 10.97
N THR A 292 28.92 -30.72 11.98
CA THR A 292 29.88 -30.11 12.93
C THR A 292 29.68 -30.74 14.30
N PRO A 293 30.74 -31.28 14.92
CA PRO A 293 30.62 -32.00 16.18
C PRO A 293 30.60 -30.97 17.30
N GLU A 294 29.48 -30.81 17.98
CA GLU A 294 29.41 -30.55 19.42
C GLU A 294 27.95 -30.48 19.90
N ALA A 295 27.76 -30.96 21.11
CA ALA A 295 26.52 -31.45 21.70
C ALA A 295 25.36 -30.44 21.70
N GLN A 296 24.16 -30.91 21.29
CA GLN A 296 22.93 -30.91 22.10
C GLN A 296 21.79 -31.69 21.37
N SER A 297 20.97 -32.37 22.16
CA SER A 297 20.23 -33.59 21.83
C SER A 297 18.81 -33.38 21.30
N SER A 298 18.68 -33.05 20.01
CA SER A 298 17.49 -33.40 19.22
C SER A 298 17.87 -33.43 17.75
N THR A 299 18.23 -34.60 17.25
CA THR A 299 18.63 -34.76 15.85
C THR A 299 17.42 -34.51 14.95
N PRO A 300 17.56 -33.74 13.85
CA PRO A 300 16.50 -33.57 12.85
C PRO A 300 16.08 -34.91 12.21
N HIS A 301 16.88 -35.96 12.39
CA HIS A 301 16.54 -37.32 11.98
C HIS A 301 15.37 -37.92 12.77
N SER A 302 15.22 -37.59 14.07
CA SER A 302 14.14 -38.11 14.91
C SER A 302 12.76 -37.61 14.47
N GLU A 303 12.65 -36.35 14.02
CA GLU A 303 11.40 -35.80 13.48
C GLU A 303 11.02 -36.43 12.14
N ILE A 304 12.00 -36.70 11.28
CA ILE A 304 11.80 -37.41 10.01
C ILE A 304 11.38 -38.86 10.27
N GLU A 305 12.02 -39.54 11.22
CA GLU A 305 11.66 -40.89 11.65
C GLU A 305 10.27 -40.93 12.28
N ALA A 306 9.89 -39.93 13.09
CA ALA A 306 8.54 -39.80 13.65
C ALA A 306 7.49 -39.55 12.57
N HIS A 307 7.78 -38.73 11.57
CA HIS A 307 6.87 -38.51 10.45
C HIS A 307 6.78 -39.75 9.55
N LEU A 308 7.89 -40.44 9.28
CA LEU A 308 7.92 -41.65 8.47
C LEU A 308 7.18 -42.80 9.18
N THR A 309 7.37 -42.96 10.49
CA THR A 309 6.62 -43.94 11.29
C THR A 309 5.13 -43.59 11.34
N SER A 310 4.77 -42.31 11.46
CA SER A 310 3.37 -41.86 11.38
C SER A 310 2.74 -42.16 10.01
N VAL A 311 3.44 -41.89 8.91
CA VAL A 311 2.94 -42.20 7.55
C VAL A 311 2.84 -43.71 7.35
N LEU A 312 3.83 -44.49 7.80
CA LEU A 312 3.75 -45.95 7.72
C LEU A 312 2.61 -46.50 8.57
N GLN A 313 2.36 -45.93 9.73
CA GLN A 313 1.27 -46.35 10.61
C GLN A 313 -0.09 -45.98 10.03
N THR A 314 -0.25 -44.78 9.46
CA THR A 314 -1.50 -44.40 8.77
C THR A 314 -1.76 -45.23 7.51
N LEU A 315 -0.72 -45.57 6.73
CA LEU A 315 -0.86 -46.48 5.59
C LEU A 315 -1.20 -47.91 6.03
N SER A 316 -0.62 -48.36 7.15
CA SER A 316 -0.98 -49.64 7.76
C SER A 316 -2.43 -49.65 8.24
N ASP A 317 -2.88 -48.61 8.93
CA ASP A 317 -4.27 -48.48 9.40
C ASP A 317 -5.26 -48.37 8.23
N GLN A 318 -4.91 -47.67 7.16
CA GLN A 318 -5.72 -47.65 5.93
C GLN A 318 -5.77 -49.02 5.25
N ALA A 319 -4.67 -49.77 5.25
CA ALA A 319 -4.63 -51.12 4.70
C ALA A 319 -5.48 -52.12 5.50
N THR A 320 -5.52 -52.01 6.83
CA THR A 320 -6.40 -52.85 7.67
C THR A 320 -7.87 -52.52 7.46
N VAL A 321 -8.23 -51.23 7.36
CA VAL A 321 -9.60 -50.80 7.03
C VAL A 321 -10.02 -51.30 5.65
N LEU A 322 -9.13 -51.24 4.64
CA LEU A 322 -9.42 -51.78 3.31
C LEU A 322 -9.57 -53.31 3.32
N ALA A 323 -8.76 -54.02 4.11
CA ALA A 323 -8.90 -55.46 4.29
C ALA A 323 -10.21 -55.84 4.99
N GLU A 324 -10.62 -55.08 6.00
CA GLU A 324 -11.91 -55.22 6.69
C GLU A 324 -13.08 -54.98 5.73
N LEU A 325 -13.02 -53.91 4.91
CA LEU A 325 -14.02 -53.59 3.91
C LEU A 325 -14.10 -54.70 2.83
N ASN A 326 -12.97 -55.22 2.38
CA ASN A 326 -12.93 -56.36 1.46
C ASN A 326 -13.52 -57.64 2.09
N SER A 327 -13.28 -57.87 3.39
CA SER A 327 -13.90 -58.98 4.11
C SER A 327 -15.41 -58.83 4.27
N SER A 328 -15.90 -57.61 4.53
CA SER A 328 -17.32 -57.27 4.61
C SER A 328 -18.03 -57.43 3.26
N LEU A 329 -17.36 -57.03 2.17
CA LEU A 329 -17.88 -57.24 0.81
C LEU A 329 -17.98 -58.73 0.45
N LYS A 330 -16.99 -59.54 0.87
CA LYS A 330 -17.03 -61.00 0.69
C LYS A 330 -18.10 -61.67 1.55
N SER A 331 -18.36 -61.18 2.77
CA SER A 331 -19.42 -61.73 3.64
C SER A 331 -20.83 -61.46 3.12
N LEU A 332 -21.03 -60.37 2.37
CA LEU A 332 -22.28 -60.08 1.66
C LEU A 332 -22.55 -61.02 0.46
N GLY A 333 -21.64 -61.95 0.15
CA GLY A 333 -21.84 -63.00 -0.86
C GLY A 333 -21.44 -62.59 -2.28
N PHE A 334 -20.83 -61.42 -2.46
CA PHE A 334 -20.32 -61.00 -3.77
C PHE A 334 -19.01 -61.71 -4.08
N LYS A 335 -18.98 -62.41 -5.22
CA LYS A 335 -17.79 -63.12 -5.71
C LYS A 335 -16.83 -62.13 -6.35
N GLY A 336 -15.55 -62.16 -5.96
CA GLY A 336 -14.48 -61.36 -6.54
C GLY A 336 -13.21 -61.37 -5.69
N SER A 337 -12.04 -61.42 -6.34
CA SER A 337 -10.74 -61.35 -5.69
C SER A 337 -10.21 -59.92 -5.57
N ASP A 338 -10.55 -59.07 -6.54
CA ASP A 338 -10.22 -57.65 -6.61
C ASP A 338 -11.48 -56.76 -6.47
N ALA A 339 -11.31 -55.52 -6.03
CA ALA A 339 -12.41 -54.56 -5.80
C ALA A 339 -13.24 -54.30 -7.07
N PHE A 340 -12.58 -54.29 -8.24
CA PHE A 340 -13.27 -54.13 -9.53
C PHE A 340 -14.15 -55.34 -9.87
N GLU A 341 -13.69 -56.56 -9.58
CA GLU A 341 -14.49 -57.78 -9.78
C GLU A 341 -15.71 -57.82 -8.85
N VAL A 342 -15.54 -57.37 -7.61
CA VAL A 342 -16.66 -57.25 -6.65
C VAL A 342 -17.67 -56.21 -7.12
N ILE A 343 -17.23 -55.07 -7.66
CA ILE A 343 -18.12 -54.04 -8.22
C ILE A 343 -18.85 -54.54 -9.47
N ASP A 344 -18.19 -55.30 -10.34
CA ASP A 344 -18.85 -55.92 -11.50
C ASP A 344 -19.83 -57.01 -11.09
N SER A 345 -19.49 -57.81 -10.08
CA SER A 345 -20.39 -58.79 -9.45
C SER A 345 -21.60 -58.08 -8.84
N LEU A 346 -21.41 -56.98 -8.11
CA LEU A 346 -22.48 -56.17 -7.56
C LEU A 346 -23.39 -55.58 -8.66
N ARG A 347 -22.79 -55.02 -9.72
CA ARG A 347 -23.52 -54.45 -10.86
C ARG A 347 -24.34 -55.50 -11.60
N THR A 348 -23.78 -56.69 -11.77
CA THR A 348 -24.50 -57.81 -12.40
C THR A 348 -25.64 -58.29 -11.50
N HIS A 349 -25.42 -58.47 -10.19
CA HIS A 349 -26.48 -58.84 -9.24
C HIS A 349 -27.60 -57.79 -9.15
N PHE A 350 -27.29 -56.48 -9.16
CA PHE A 350 -28.32 -55.45 -9.21
C PHE A 350 -29.08 -55.44 -10.54
N ARG A 351 -28.40 -55.74 -11.65
CA ARG A 351 -29.05 -55.84 -12.95
C ARG A 351 -29.96 -57.07 -13.03
N THR A 352 -29.54 -58.23 -12.52
CA THR A 352 -30.40 -59.43 -12.42
C THR A 352 -31.54 -59.21 -11.45
N ALA A 353 -31.31 -58.67 -10.24
CA ALA A 353 -32.38 -58.38 -9.30
C ALA A 353 -33.40 -57.38 -9.87
N ARG A 354 -32.95 -56.38 -10.62
CA ARG A 354 -33.84 -55.46 -11.35
C ARG A 354 -34.65 -56.19 -12.41
N LEU A 355 -34.03 -57.04 -13.21
CA LEU A 355 -34.73 -57.84 -14.21
C LEU A 355 -35.72 -58.81 -13.55
N GLU A 356 -35.36 -59.44 -12.43
CA GLU A 356 -36.24 -60.32 -11.66
C GLU A 356 -37.43 -59.56 -11.06
N LEU A 357 -37.23 -58.34 -10.57
CA LEU A 357 -38.34 -57.45 -10.15
C LEU A 357 -39.23 -57.05 -11.33
N GLU A 358 -38.63 -56.77 -12.49
CA GLU A 358 -39.36 -56.47 -13.73
C GLU A 358 -40.16 -57.68 -14.23
N TYR A 359 -39.63 -58.89 -14.09
CA TYR A 359 -40.34 -60.14 -14.39
C TYR A 359 -41.41 -60.51 -13.37
N LEU A 360 -41.24 -60.12 -12.10
CA LEU A 360 -42.25 -60.35 -11.05
C LEU A 360 -43.38 -59.31 -11.05
N THR A 361 -43.18 -58.15 -11.69
CA THR A 361 -44.20 -57.09 -11.75
C THR A 361 -44.24 -56.33 -13.10
N PRO A 362 -44.67 -56.98 -14.20
CA PRO A 362 -44.98 -56.25 -15.41
C PRO A 362 -46.38 -55.62 -15.30
N GLY A 363 -46.47 -54.36 -14.88
CA GLY A 363 -47.70 -53.54 -15.05
C GLY A 363 -48.29 -52.85 -13.83
N GLU A 364 -47.68 -52.90 -12.64
CA GLU A 364 -48.26 -52.34 -11.41
C GLU A 364 -47.59 -51.03 -10.93
N ILE A 365 -47.23 -50.13 -11.86
CA ILE A 365 -46.95 -48.72 -11.53
C ILE A 365 -48.15 -47.85 -11.91
N THR A 366 -49.34 -48.30 -11.51
CA THR A 366 -50.37 -47.38 -11.04
C THR A 366 -50.60 -47.70 -9.57
N LEU A 367 -49.59 -47.41 -8.75
CA LEU A 367 -49.84 -47.20 -7.33
C LEU A 367 -51.00 -46.20 -7.25
N PRO A 368 -52.16 -46.54 -6.67
CA PRO A 368 -53.12 -45.51 -6.34
C PRO A 368 -52.37 -44.57 -5.42
N LEU A 369 -52.25 -43.29 -5.79
CA LEU A 369 -51.88 -42.25 -4.85
C LEU A 369 -52.97 -42.27 -3.77
N THR A 370 -52.79 -43.12 -2.76
CA THR A 370 -53.41 -42.92 -1.46
C THR A 370 -53.05 -41.50 -1.05
N GLY A 371 -54.00 -40.72 -0.50
CA GLY A 371 -53.81 -39.28 -0.26
C GLY A 371 -52.48 -38.92 0.42
N ALA A 372 -51.97 -39.80 1.28
CA ALA A 372 -50.66 -39.69 1.92
C ALA A 372 -49.47 -39.62 0.93
N GLY A 373 -49.49 -40.36 -0.19
CA GLY A 373 -48.45 -40.32 -1.21
C GLY A 373 -48.43 -39.00 -1.99
N ALA A 374 -49.60 -38.42 -2.26
CA ALA A 374 -49.73 -37.11 -2.88
C ALA A 374 -49.20 -36.00 -1.95
N GLU A 375 -49.53 -36.05 -0.66
CA GLU A 375 -49.06 -35.11 0.36
C GLU A 375 -47.53 -35.16 0.53
N VAL A 376 -46.93 -36.36 0.52
CA VAL A 376 -45.46 -36.51 0.57
C VAL A 376 -44.80 -35.91 -0.68
N LEU A 377 -45.39 -36.09 -1.87
CA LEU A 377 -44.88 -35.48 -3.09
C LEU A 377 -44.99 -33.95 -3.07
N ASP A 378 -46.09 -33.38 -2.57
CA ASP A 378 -46.24 -31.94 -2.40
C ASP A 378 -45.25 -31.37 -1.37
N LEU A 379 -45.00 -32.10 -0.28
CA LEU A 379 -43.96 -31.73 0.69
C LEU A 379 -42.55 -31.80 0.09
N LEU A 380 -42.26 -32.82 -0.71
CA LEU A 380 -40.98 -32.91 -1.43
C LEU A 380 -40.84 -31.79 -2.46
N LEU A 381 -41.91 -31.48 -3.22
CA LEU A 381 -41.90 -30.41 -4.21
C LEU A 381 -41.76 -29.03 -3.56
N SER A 382 -42.44 -28.77 -2.45
CA SER A 382 -42.27 -27.53 -1.68
C SER A 382 -40.84 -27.43 -1.12
N ARG A 383 -40.31 -28.49 -0.52
CA ARG A 383 -38.91 -28.52 -0.04
C ARG A 383 -37.89 -28.34 -1.16
N LEU A 384 -38.13 -28.90 -2.35
CA LEU A 384 -37.29 -28.69 -3.53
C LEU A 384 -37.38 -27.26 -4.05
N ARG A 385 -38.57 -26.64 -4.04
CA ARG A 385 -38.74 -25.22 -4.37
C ARG A 385 -38.04 -24.32 -3.37
N ASP A 386 -38.12 -24.64 -2.08
CA ASP A 386 -37.44 -23.90 -1.02
C ASP A 386 -35.91 -24.06 -1.11
N LEU A 387 -35.43 -25.27 -1.40
CA LEU A 387 -33.99 -25.52 -1.61
C LEU A 387 -33.49 -24.80 -2.88
N ALA A 388 -34.28 -24.79 -3.95
CA ALA A 388 -33.96 -24.03 -5.15
C ALA A 388 -33.96 -22.51 -4.88
N ARG A 389 -34.85 -22.01 -4.01
CA ARG A 389 -34.84 -20.61 -3.58
C ARG A 389 -33.61 -20.29 -2.75
N LYS A 390 -33.30 -21.11 -1.73
CA LYS A 390 -32.09 -20.97 -0.90
C LYS A 390 -30.80 -21.03 -1.72
N LYS A 391 -30.76 -21.88 -2.76
CA LYS A 391 -29.63 -21.93 -3.68
C LYS A 391 -29.45 -20.59 -4.42
N ARG A 392 -30.53 -20.01 -4.95
CA ARG A 392 -30.46 -18.70 -5.61
C ARG A 392 -30.01 -17.61 -4.65
N GLU A 393 -30.57 -17.58 -3.45
CA GLU A 393 -30.14 -16.64 -2.41
C GLU A 393 -28.64 -16.81 -2.08
N ALA A 394 -28.15 -18.04 -2.00
CA ALA A 394 -26.72 -18.32 -1.79
C ALA A 394 -25.84 -17.87 -2.97
N ASP A 395 -26.30 -18.08 -4.22
CA ASP A 395 -25.61 -17.60 -5.42
C ASP A 395 -25.57 -16.05 -5.44
N ASP A 396 -26.66 -15.38 -5.05
CA ASP A 396 -26.73 -13.92 -4.90
C ASP A 396 -25.72 -13.42 -3.85
N TRP A 397 -25.63 -14.08 -2.68
CA TRP A 397 -24.61 -13.77 -1.66
C TRP A 397 -23.19 -13.93 -2.19
N VAL A 398 -22.92 -14.99 -2.97
CA VAL A 398 -21.59 -15.22 -3.57
C VAL A 398 -21.23 -14.09 -4.54
N ASP A 399 -22.19 -13.60 -5.33
CA ASP A 399 -21.94 -12.48 -6.24
C ASP A 399 -21.71 -11.15 -5.50
N GLU A 400 -22.40 -10.92 -4.38
CA GLU A 400 -22.12 -9.80 -3.48
C GLU A 400 -20.70 -9.89 -2.88
N TYR A 401 -20.28 -11.07 -2.42
CA TYR A 401 -18.92 -11.29 -1.93
C TYR A 401 -17.87 -11.05 -3.02
N ARG A 402 -18.08 -11.55 -4.24
CA ARG A 402 -17.18 -11.29 -5.38
C ARG A 402 -17.09 -9.81 -5.70
N ALA A 403 -18.20 -9.06 -5.65
CA ALA A 403 -18.18 -7.62 -5.86
C ALA A 403 -17.36 -6.89 -4.78
N ILE A 404 -17.50 -7.31 -3.51
CA ILE A 404 -16.70 -6.80 -2.40
C ILE A 404 -15.22 -7.13 -2.60
N GLU A 405 -14.87 -8.38 -2.92
CA GLU A 405 -13.49 -8.82 -3.19
C GLU A 405 -12.85 -8.01 -4.31
N VAL A 406 -13.55 -7.81 -5.43
CA VAL A 406 -13.06 -6.99 -6.54
C VAL A 406 -12.85 -5.54 -6.10
N SER A 407 -13.77 -4.96 -5.30
CA SER A 407 -13.59 -3.59 -4.78
C SER A 407 -12.40 -3.48 -3.82
N LEU A 408 -12.16 -4.50 -2.98
CA LEU A 408 -11.02 -4.55 -2.07
C LEU A 408 -9.72 -4.72 -2.84
N HIS A 409 -9.68 -5.58 -3.86
CA HIS A 409 -8.55 -5.71 -4.76
C HIS A 409 -8.26 -4.40 -5.48
N GLN A 410 -9.27 -3.70 -5.99
CA GLN A 410 -9.09 -2.37 -6.61
C GLN A 410 -8.52 -1.35 -5.62
N GLN A 411 -9.00 -1.32 -4.38
CA GLN A 411 -8.48 -0.44 -3.33
C GLN A 411 -7.02 -0.78 -2.96
N LEU A 412 -6.70 -2.07 -2.84
CA LEU A 412 -5.34 -2.53 -2.56
C LEU A 412 -4.40 -2.22 -3.73
N SER A 413 -4.83 -2.44 -4.98
CA SER A 413 -4.07 -2.06 -6.18
C SER A 413 -3.84 -0.55 -6.25
N ALA A 414 -4.85 0.27 -5.94
CA ALA A 414 -4.67 1.73 -5.88
C ALA A 414 -3.68 2.16 -4.80
N ARG A 415 -3.74 1.55 -3.60
CA ARG A 415 -2.77 1.80 -2.51
C ARG A 415 -1.37 1.32 -2.87
N LEU A 416 -1.25 0.18 -3.56
CA LEU A 416 0.02 -0.36 -4.04
C LEU A 416 0.63 0.57 -5.09
N HIS A 417 -0.14 1.03 -6.08
CA HIS A 417 0.33 2.00 -7.06
C HIS A 417 0.79 3.32 -6.43
N GLU A 418 0.09 3.82 -5.43
CA GLU A 418 0.51 5.01 -4.70
C GLU A 418 1.78 4.78 -3.88
N ALA A 419 1.98 3.58 -3.32
CA ALA A 419 3.23 3.20 -2.66
C ALA A 419 4.39 3.08 -3.64
N GLU A 420 4.18 2.45 -4.81
CA GLU A 420 5.17 2.38 -5.88
C GLU A 420 5.54 3.76 -6.41
N ARG A 421 4.56 4.65 -6.59
CA ARG A 421 4.79 6.04 -7.02
C ARG A 421 5.69 6.76 -6.01
N ARG A 422 5.36 6.69 -4.71
CA ARG A 422 6.20 7.26 -3.65
C ARG A 422 7.60 6.64 -3.58
N SER A 423 7.74 5.35 -3.90
CA SER A 423 9.06 4.70 -3.99
C SER A 423 9.86 5.27 -5.14
N ARG A 424 9.27 5.34 -6.34
CA ARG A 424 9.91 5.90 -7.53
C ARG A 424 10.36 7.35 -7.31
N GLU A 425 9.54 8.17 -6.64
CA GLU A 425 9.93 9.54 -6.27
C GLU A 425 11.15 9.56 -5.34
N LYS A 426 11.19 8.68 -4.34
CA LYS A 426 12.36 8.54 -3.47
C LYS A 426 13.59 8.08 -4.25
N ASP A 427 13.45 7.13 -5.17
CA ASP A 427 14.55 6.65 -6.00
C ASP A 427 15.10 7.77 -6.90
N THR A 428 14.21 8.58 -7.51
CA THR A 428 14.64 9.76 -8.27
C THR A 428 15.38 10.76 -7.37
N ARG A 429 14.87 11.02 -6.16
CA ARG A 429 15.52 11.93 -5.22
C ARG A 429 16.88 11.41 -4.75
N ILE A 430 17.00 10.10 -4.51
CA ILE A 430 18.28 9.46 -4.16
C ILE A 430 19.26 9.64 -5.32
N SER A 431 18.85 9.38 -6.56
CA SER A 431 19.72 9.55 -7.73
C SER A 431 20.17 11.01 -7.93
N GLU A 432 19.29 12.00 -7.67
CA GLU A 432 19.67 13.42 -7.70
C GLU A 432 20.70 13.77 -6.61
N LEU A 433 20.51 13.24 -5.40
CA LEU A 433 21.43 13.44 -4.28
C LEU A 433 22.78 12.75 -4.52
N GLU A 434 22.79 11.56 -5.11
CA GLU A 434 24.00 10.85 -5.53
C GLU A 434 24.78 11.67 -6.56
N VAL A 435 24.10 12.14 -7.61
CA VAL A 435 24.72 13.02 -8.61
C VAL A 435 25.21 14.33 -7.99
N GLY A 436 24.47 14.92 -7.03
CA GLY A 436 24.88 16.10 -6.28
C GLY A 436 26.14 15.85 -5.44
N MET A 437 26.19 14.70 -4.76
CA MET A 437 27.34 14.27 -3.97
C MET A 437 28.57 14.04 -4.86
N ASP A 438 28.41 13.40 -6.02
CA ASP A 438 29.53 13.16 -6.93
C ASP A 438 30.06 14.46 -7.55
N ARG A 439 29.20 15.43 -7.83
CA ARG A 439 29.63 16.78 -8.22
C ARG A 439 30.42 17.47 -7.11
N LEU A 440 29.99 17.34 -5.86
CA LEU A 440 30.69 17.90 -4.71
C LEU A 440 32.05 17.24 -4.51
N LYS A 441 32.14 15.90 -4.60
CA LYS A 441 33.41 15.18 -4.56
C LYS A 441 34.36 15.65 -5.66
N ALA A 442 33.86 15.78 -6.90
CA ALA A 442 34.67 16.28 -8.01
C ALA A 442 35.17 17.72 -7.77
N ALA A 443 34.36 18.59 -7.15
CA ALA A 443 34.78 19.94 -6.77
C ALA A 443 35.82 19.92 -5.65
N VAL A 444 35.66 19.06 -4.64
CA VAL A 444 36.67 18.88 -3.58
C VAL A 444 37.98 18.38 -4.16
N GLU A 445 37.95 17.37 -5.04
CA GLU A 445 39.14 16.89 -5.75
C GLU A 445 39.81 17.97 -6.61
N TYR A 446 39.01 18.87 -7.18
CA TYR A 446 39.53 20.01 -7.93
C TYR A 446 40.23 21.01 -7.00
N TYR A 447 39.60 21.38 -5.88
CA TYR A 447 40.23 22.27 -4.90
C TYR A 447 41.46 21.65 -4.23
N THR A 448 41.48 20.34 -3.96
CA THR A 448 42.69 19.70 -3.43
C THR A 448 43.84 19.73 -4.43
N ARG A 449 43.56 19.57 -5.73
CA ARG A 449 44.56 19.75 -6.79
C ARG A 449 45.04 21.21 -6.84
N GLU A 450 44.14 22.19 -6.87
CA GLU A 450 44.51 23.61 -6.85
C GLU A 450 45.33 23.99 -5.61
N ILE A 451 44.97 23.47 -4.43
CA ILE A 451 45.74 23.68 -3.20
C ILE A 451 47.15 23.08 -3.36
N SER A 452 47.28 21.85 -3.87
CA SER A 452 48.60 21.25 -4.11
C SER A 452 49.43 22.02 -5.14
N GLU A 453 48.80 22.61 -6.17
CA GLU A 453 49.47 23.46 -7.14
C GLU A 453 49.93 24.78 -6.51
N LEU A 454 49.09 25.41 -5.67
CA LEU A 454 49.44 26.61 -4.91
C LEU A 454 50.57 26.35 -3.90
N GLU A 455 50.53 25.23 -3.19
CA GLU A 455 51.61 24.78 -2.29
C GLU A 455 52.93 24.63 -3.06
N SER A 456 52.91 23.98 -4.23
CA SER A 456 54.11 23.85 -5.09
C SER A 456 54.62 25.20 -5.62
N LEU A 457 53.73 26.16 -5.86
CA LEU A 457 54.11 27.51 -6.29
C LEU A 457 54.73 28.30 -5.12
N VAL A 458 54.15 28.19 -3.92
CA VAL A 458 54.69 28.80 -2.71
C VAL A 458 56.06 28.21 -2.40
N GLU A 459 56.25 26.89 -2.47
CA GLU A 459 57.55 26.25 -2.27
C GLU A 459 58.59 26.75 -3.29
N ARG A 460 58.21 26.90 -4.57
CA ARG A 460 59.08 27.53 -5.59
C ARG A 460 59.40 28.98 -5.26
N MET A 461 58.41 29.79 -4.86
CA MET A 461 58.64 31.17 -4.47
C MET A 461 59.50 31.30 -3.22
N GLU A 462 59.33 30.41 -2.24
CA GLU A 462 60.15 30.38 -1.02
C GLU A 462 61.59 29.97 -1.31
N THR A 463 61.81 29.01 -2.22
CA THR A 463 63.17 28.63 -2.66
C THR A 463 63.83 29.75 -3.47
N GLU A 464 63.10 30.42 -4.36
CA GLU A 464 63.57 31.61 -5.09
C GLU A 464 63.84 32.80 -4.15
N LEU A 465 62.98 33.04 -3.16
CA LEU A 465 63.21 34.05 -2.12
C LEU A 465 64.42 33.69 -1.26
N ALA A 466 64.57 32.45 -0.82
CA ALA A 466 65.75 32.01 -0.07
C ALA A 466 67.05 32.21 -0.88
N ALA A 467 67.00 32.02 -2.20
CA ALA A 467 68.13 32.27 -3.10
C ALA A 467 68.39 33.77 -3.34
N THR A 468 67.35 34.60 -3.40
CA THR A 468 67.47 36.05 -3.68
C THR A 468 67.64 36.91 -2.43
N VAL A 469 67.24 36.46 -1.25
CA VAL A 469 67.43 37.16 0.05
C VAL A 469 68.90 37.57 0.31
N PRO A 470 69.95 36.78 0.01
CA PRO A 470 71.33 37.27 0.14
C PRO A 470 71.68 38.39 -0.85
N ASP A 471 71.17 38.34 -2.08
CA ASP A 471 71.40 39.38 -3.12
C ASP A 471 70.58 40.65 -2.87
N VAL A 472 69.36 40.52 -2.36
CA VAL A 472 68.48 41.64 -1.99
C VAL A 472 68.99 42.31 -0.73
N ARG A 473 69.55 41.60 0.28
CA ARG A 473 70.21 42.23 1.44
C ARG A 473 71.36 43.15 1.04
N ALA A 474 72.06 42.84 -0.05
CA ALA A 474 73.11 43.68 -0.63
C ALA A 474 72.57 44.85 -1.47
N LYS A 475 71.34 44.75 -1.99
CA LYS A 475 70.65 45.79 -2.77
C LYS A 475 69.73 46.69 -1.94
N THR A 476 69.25 46.25 -0.76
CA THR A 476 68.38 47.01 0.15
C THR A 476 69.07 48.21 0.79
N GLU A 477 70.39 48.29 0.71
CA GLU A 477 71.15 49.50 1.07
C GLU A 477 71.07 50.58 -0.04
N ALA A 478 70.51 50.27 -1.22
CA ALA A 478 70.38 51.15 -2.38
C ALA A 478 68.93 51.44 -2.85
N GLU A 479 67.91 50.70 -2.41
CA GLU A 479 66.52 50.74 -2.96
C GLU A 479 65.45 51.49 -2.11
N GLY A 480 65.87 52.27 -1.12
CA GLY A 480 64.96 52.99 -0.20
C GLY A 480 63.96 53.97 -0.85
N GLN A 481 64.13 54.31 -2.14
CA GLN A 481 63.27 55.24 -2.88
C GLN A 481 62.34 54.56 -3.90
N THR A 482 62.67 53.37 -4.42
CA THR A 482 61.79 52.58 -5.29
C THR A 482 60.73 51.80 -4.50
N SER A 483 61.01 51.53 -3.22
CA SER A 483 60.05 50.94 -2.28
C SER A 483 58.90 51.88 -1.95
N SER A 484 59.14 53.19 -1.85
CA SER A 484 58.08 54.19 -1.59
C SER A 484 57.06 54.25 -2.73
N THR A 485 57.52 54.29 -3.98
CA THR A 485 56.61 54.31 -5.16
C THR A 485 55.82 53.01 -5.32
N ASN A 486 56.43 51.87 -4.96
CA ASN A 486 55.73 50.58 -4.95
C ASN A 486 54.68 50.49 -3.82
N LEU A 487 54.91 51.12 -2.68
CA LEU A 487 53.93 51.20 -1.60
C LEU A 487 52.75 52.10 -1.97
N GLU A 488 53.01 53.22 -2.66
CA GLU A 488 51.97 54.10 -3.19
C GLU A 488 51.09 53.38 -4.22
N ALA A 489 51.68 52.63 -5.16
CA ALA A 489 50.93 51.83 -6.15
C ALA A 489 50.12 50.68 -5.51
N LYS A 490 50.63 50.06 -4.44
CA LYS A 490 49.89 49.05 -3.66
C LYS A 490 48.72 49.67 -2.89
N LEU A 491 48.88 50.90 -2.39
CA LEU A 491 47.82 51.61 -1.70
C LEU A 491 46.69 51.99 -2.66
N THR A 492 47.01 52.46 -3.87
CA THR A 492 45.98 52.74 -4.88
C THR A 492 45.26 51.47 -5.31
N SER A 493 45.98 50.36 -5.53
CA SER A 493 45.37 49.06 -5.84
C SER A 493 44.50 48.53 -4.69
N ALA A 494 44.91 48.70 -3.44
CA ALA A 494 44.12 48.31 -2.27
C ALA A 494 42.84 49.15 -2.14
N LEU A 495 42.90 50.45 -2.44
CA LEU A 495 41.71 51.32 -2.46
C LEU A 495 40.74 50.91 -3.57
N GLU A 496 41.24 50.58 -4.76
CA GLU A 496 40.41 50.03 -5.84
C GLU A 496 39.73 48.71 -5.42
N GLN A 497 40.46 47.81 -4.78
CA GLN A 497 39.89 46.56 -4.23
C GLN A 497 38.81 46.83 -3.18
N ILE A 498 39.02 47.80 -2.27
CA ILE A 498 38.00 48.18 -1.28
C ILE A 498 36.74 48.72 -1.98
N THR A 499 36.88 49.55 -3.00
CA THR A 499 35.71 50.05 -3.76
C THR A 499 34.99 48.94 -4.51
N ALA A 500 35.73 47.97 -5.08
CA ALA A 500 35.16 46.79 -5.72
C ALA A 500 34.39 45.93 -4.72
N LEU A 501 34.94 45.66 -3.54
CA LEU A 501 34.27 44.91 -2.47
C LEU A 501 33.03 45.65 -1.94
N GLN A 502 33.09 46.97 -1.80
CA GLN A 502 31.92 47.78 -1.41
C GLN A 502 30.79 47.69 -2.45
N SER A 503 31.14 47.73 -3.74
CA SER A 503 30.16 47.55 -4.82
C SER A 503 29.53 46.15 -4.82
N GLN A 504 30.33 45.11 -4.53
CA GLN A 504 29.84 43.73 -4.39
C GLN A 504 28.94 43.58 -3.17
N LEU A 505 29.28 44.20 -2.04
CA LEU A 505 28.44 44.18 -0.84
C LEU A 505 27.09 44.88 -1.08
N ALA A 506 27.09 45.99 -1.83
CA ALA A 506 25.86 46.69 -2.22
C ALA A 506 25.02 45.88 -3.23
N ALA A 507 25.65 45.19 -4.17
CA ALA A 507 24.95 44.28 -5.08
C ALA A 507 24.35 43.07 -4.35
N LEU A 508 25.07 42.52 -3.38
CA LEU A 508 24.57 41.42 -2.54
C LEU A 508 23.45 41.87 -1.61
N SER A 509 23.52 43.07 -1.03
CA SER A 509 22.46 43.57 -0.15
C SER A 509 21.16 43.86 -0.91
N THR A 510 21.27 44.38 -2.13
CA THR A 510 20.11 44.59 -3.02
C THR A 510 19.51 43.26 -3.48
N ALA A 511 20.33 42.30 -3.92
CA ALA A 511 19.86 40.96 -4.28
C ALA A 511 19.21 40.23 -3.09
N HIS A 512 19.73 40.41 -1.87
CA HIS A 512 19.13 39.85 -0.66
C HIS A 512 17.76 40.48 -0.35
N ALA A 513 17.63 41.81 -0.49
CA ALA A 513 16.36 42.51 -0.32
C ALA A 513 15.31 42.04 -1.33
N GLU A 514 15.69 41.87 -2.60
CA GLU A 514 14.81 41.32 -3.64
C GLU A 514 14.38 39.88 -3.35
N ALA A 515 15.31 39.02 -2.92
CA ALA A 515 15.01 37.65 -2.53
C ALA A 515 14.02 37.57 -1.34
N LEU A 516 14.16 38.46 -0.35
CA LEU A 516 13.23 38.55 0.78
C LEU A 516 11.83 38.99 0.33
N GLN A 517 11.72 39.94 -0.61
CA GLN A 517 10.42 40.33 -1.17
C GLN A 517 9.80 39.21 -2.00
N ALA A 518 10.58 38.53 -2.84
CA ALA A 518 10.12 37.37 -3.59
C ALA A 518 9.60 36.27 -2.64
N HIS A 519 10.34 35.96 -1.58
CA HIS A 519 9.90 35.00 -0.56
C HIS A 519 8.62 35.45 0.16
N LYS A 520 8.50 36.74 0.53
CA LYS A 520 7.28 37.28 1.15
C LYS A 520 6.05 37.15 0.24
N THR A 521 6.21 37.42 -1.07
CA THR A 521 5.12 37.25 -2.04
C THR A 521 4.76 35.78 -2.22
N GLN A 522 5.75 34.87 -2.30
CA GLN A 522 5.54 33.43 -2.37
C GLN A 522 4.78 32.91 -1.15
N LEU A 523 5.18 33.29 0.06
CA LEU A 523 4.45 32.94 1.28
C LEU A 523 3.01 33.45 1.25
N SER A 524 2.79 34.71 0.84
CA SER A 524 1.43 35.26 0.76
C SER A 524 0.55 34.52 -0.25
N ASN A 525 1.12 34.08 -1.37
CA ASN A 525 0.41 33.30 -2.39
C ASN A 525 0.13 31.87 -1.91
N LEU A 526 1.08 31.24 -1.21
CA LEU A 526 0.87 29.95 -0.57
C LEU A 526 -0.23 30.04 0.48
N THR A 527 -0.21 31.03 1.37
CA THR A 527 -1.26 31.24 2.37
C THR A 527 -2.63 31.45 1.72
N LYS A 528 -2.72 32.23 0.63
CA LYS A 528 -3.96 32.38 -0.15
C LYS A 528 -4.44 31.06 -0.73
N SER A 529 -3.56 30.30 -1.38
CA SER A 529 -3.92 29.01 -1.97
C SER A 529 -4.37 27.99 -0.91
N GLN A 530 -3.69 27.94 0.23
CA GLN A 530 -4.07 27.13 1.38
C GLN A 530 -5.43 27.56 1.94
N GLY A 531 -5.67 28.87 2.08
CA GLY A 531 -6.95 29.42 2.49
C GLY A 531 -8.09 29.02 1.55
N THR A 532 -7.88 29.09 0.22
CA THR A 532 -8.87 28.65 -0.76
C THR A 532 -9.12 27.14 -0.70
N SER A 533 -8.07 26.33 -0.53
CA SER A 533 -8.21 24.87 -0.38
C SER A 533 -8.96 24.49 0.89
N LEU A 534 -8.73 25.20 2.01
CA LEU A 534 -9.46 24.98 3.26
C LEU A 534 -10.92 25.35 3.10
N ALA A 535 -11.23 26.51 2.50
CA ALA A 535 -12.60 26.92 2.23
C ALA A 535 -13.36 25.91 1.34
N GLN A 536 -12.73 25.35 0.31
CA GLN A 536 -13.33 24.30 -0.51
C GLN A 536 -13.61 23.01 0.28
N ARG A 537 -12.71 22.64 1.19
CA ARG A 537 -12.90 21.47 2.06
C ARG A 537 -14.03 21.72 3.06
N ASP A 538 -14.10 22.89 3.65
CA ASP A 538 -15.17 23.27 4.59
C ASP A 538 -16.53 23.30 3.90
N ALA A 539 -16.60 23.81 2.65
CA ALA A 539 -17.81 23.76 1.84
C ALA A 539 -18.27 22.31 1.59
N ARG A 540 -17.37 21.43 1.15
CA ARG A 540 -17.68 19.99 0.99
C ARG A 540 -18.07 19.32 2.31
N MET A 541 -17.41 19.64 3.42
CA MET A 541 -17.79 19.11 4.74
C MET A 541 -19.19 19.59 5.16
N ALA A 542 -19.55 20.84 4.86
CA ALA A 542 -20.89 21.36 5.12
C ALA A 542 -21.96 20.67 4.27
N GLU A 543 -21.68 20.41 2.99
CA GLU A 543 -22.55 19.63 2.10
C GLU A 543 -22.76 18.20 2.62
N LEU A 544 -21.67 17.50 2.96
CA LEU A 544 -21.74 16.15 3.52
C LEU A 544 -22.49 16.10 4.85
N ARG A 545 -22.30 17.11 5.73
CA ARG A 545 -23.09 17.22 6.97
C ARG A 545 -24.57 17.42 6.66
N ALA A 546 -24.92 18.27 5.69
CA ALA A 546 -26.29 18.47 5.27
C ALA A 546 -26.91 17.17 4.69
N GLU A 547 -26.15 16.39 3.93
CA GLU A 547 -26.57 15.08 3.44
C GLU A 547 -26.82 14.08 4.57
N VAL A 548 -25.90 13.98 5.53
CA VAL A 548 -26.08 13.16 6.75
C VAL A 548 -27.35 13.58 7.49
N HIS A 549 -27.61 14.88 7.63
CA HIS A 549 -28.86 15.36 8.23
C HIS A 549 -30.09 14.94 7.42
N ARG A 550 -30.07 15.05 6.09
CA ARG A 550 -31.17 14.58 5.23
C ARG A 550 -31.40 13.08 5.36
N PHE A 551 -30.35 12.26 5.37
CA PHE A 551 -30.47 10.82 5.57
C PHE A 551 -31.01 10.47 6.95
N SER A 552 -30.56 11.17 8.00
CA SER A 552 -31.08 10.96 9.35
C SER A 552 -32.56 11.32 9.48
N ALA A 553 -33.01 12.41 8.83
CA ALA A 553 -34.42 12.78 8.78
C ALA A 553 -35.24 11.72 8.02
N ALA A 554 -34.77 11.27 6.84
CA ALA A 554 -35.44 10.24 6.07
C ALA A 554 -35.52 8.90 6.83
N LEU A 555 -34.48 8.53 7.58
CA LEU A 555 -34.48 7.34 8.43
C LEU A 555 -35.54 7.46 9.54
N LEU A 556 -35.60 8.60 10.25
CA LEU A 556 -36.61 8.83 11.28
C LEU A 556 -38.04 8.82 10.70
N GLU A 557 -38.24 9.38 9.52
CA GLU A 557 -39.52 9.30 8.80
C GLU A 557 -39.88 7.85 8.45
N ALA A 558 -38.93 7.07 7.95
CA ALA A 558 -39.12 5.66 7.63
C ALA A 558 -39.42 4.82 8.89
N GLU A 559 -38.71 5.05 9.99
CA GLU A 559 -39.00 4.40 11.27
C GLU A 559 -40.41 4.74 11.77
N ASN A 560 -40.82 6.00 11.66
CA ASN A 560 -42.17 6.42 12.02
C ASN A 560 -43.23 5.78 11.11
N ALA A 561 -42.95 5.61 9.82
CA ALA A 561 -43.81 4.88 8.90
C ALA A 561 -43.92 3.40 9.27
N LEU A 562 -42.81 2.74 9.62
CA LEU A 562 -42.81 1.35 10.10
C LEU A 562 -43.64 1.19 11.37
N ARG A 563 -43.47 2.09 12.36
CA ARG A 563 -44.29 2.09 13.58
C ARG A 563 -45.78 2.23 13.28
N LYS A 564 -46.16 3.11 12.34
CA LYS A 564 -47.55 3.25 11.89
C LYS A 564 -48.09 1.98 11.24
N LEU A 565 -47.33 1.38 10.32
CA LEU A 565 -47.71 0.13 9.65
C LEU A 565 -47.84 -1.03 10.63
N TRP A 566 -46.97 -1.12 11.65
CA TRP A 566 -47.11 -2.12 12.69
C TRP A 566 -48.36 -1.92 13.53
N ALA A 567 -48.70 -0.68 13.89
CA ALA A 567 -49.94 -0.38 14.59
C ALA A 567 -51.19 -0.71 13.74
N GLU A 568 -51.15 -0.41 12.44
CA GLU A 568 -52.22 -0.76 11.50
C GLU A 568 -52.34 -2.27 11.30
N ASN A 569 -51.23 -2.98 11.15
CA ASN A 569 -51.22 -4.44 11.04
C ASN A 569 -51.79 -5.09 12.31
N ALA A 570 -51.39 -4.61 13.49
CA ALA A 570 -51.96 -5.07 14.76
C ALA A 570 -53.48 -4.83 14.83
N ARG A 571 -53.97 -3.68 14.35
CA ARG A 571 -55.41 -3.40 14.25
C ARG A 571 -56.12 -4.32 13.27
N LEU A 572 -55.53 -4.59 12.10
CA LEU A 572 -56.09 -5.49 11.09
C LEU A 572 -56.14 -6.94 11.59
N VAL A 573 -55.11 -7.40 12.30
CA VAL A 573 -55.10 -8.71 12.94
C VAL A 573 -56.22 -8.83 13.98
N ALA A 574 -56.42 -7.80 14.82
CA ALA A 574 -57.51 -7.76 15.78
C ALA A 574 -58.91 -7.70 15.13
N ALA A 575 -59.04 -7.00 13.99
CA ALA A 575 -60.30 -6.98 13.23
C ALA A 575 -60.59 -8.34 12.58
N ASN A 576 -59.58 -8.99 12.02
CA ASN A 576 -59.70 -10.32 11.43
C ASN A 576 -60.04 -11.38 12.48
N SER A 577 -59.49 -11.30 13.69
CA SER A 577 -59.84 -12.23 14.77
C SER A 577 -61.31 -12.07 15.18
N ARG A 578 -61.83 -10.84 15.26
CA ARG A 578 -63.26 -10.57 15.52
C ARG A 578 -64.14 -11.13 14.41
N LEU A 579 -63.80 -10.88 13.14
CA LEU A 579 -64.55 -11.43 12.01
C LEU A 579 -64.51 -12.96 11.98
N ALA A 580 -63.40 -13.59 12.40
CA ALA A 580 -63.31 -15.04 12.52
C ALA A 580 -64.18 -15.58 13.66
N GLU A 581 -64.31 -14.84 14.78
CA GLU A 581 -65.24 -15.16 15.86
C GLU A 581 -66.70 -15.05 15.41
N GLU A 582 -67.06 -13.96 14.73
CA GLU A 582 -68.40 -13.75 14.17
C GLU A 582 -68.76 -14.84 13.15
N LYS A 583 -67.84 -15.20 12.25
CA LYS A 583 -68.03 -16.30 11.31
C LYS A 583 -68.25 -17.63 12.02
N ARG A 584 -67.48 -17.92 13.08
CA ARG A 584 -67.67 -19.13 13.90
C ARG A 584 -69.06 -19.15 14.54
N GLU A 585 -69.52 -18.02 15.05
CA GLU A 585 -70.83 -17.93 15.70
C GLU A 585 -71.98 -18.09 14.70
N VAL A 586 -71.89 -17.46 13.53
CA VAL A 586 -72.85 -17.67 12.43
C VAL A 586 -72.87 -19.14 11.97
N LEU A 587 -71.71 -19.80 11.87
CA LEU A 587 -71.66 -21.22 11.52
C LEU A 587 -72.37 -22.10 12.55
N LYS A 588 -72.18 -21.86 13.85
CA LYS A 588 -72.93 -22.57 14.90
C LYS A 588 -74.44 -22.36 14.74
N GLN A 589 -74.88 -21.13 14.50
CA GLN A 589 -76.30 -20.83 14.27
C GLN A 589 -76.84 -21.60 13.04
N VAL A 590 -76.10 -21.64 11.94
CA VAL A 590 -76.49 -22.40 10.74
C VAL A 590 -76.54 -23.90 11.02
N GLU A 591 -75.60 -24.46 11.78
CA GLU A 591 -75.61 -25.86 12.19
C GLU A 591 -76.78 -26.20 13.10
N GLU A 592 -77.12 -25.33 14.05
CA GLU A 592 -78.29 -25.47 14.91
C GLU A 592 -79.60 -25.43 14.11
N GLU A 593 -79.73 -24.49 13.17
CA GLU A 593 -80.89 -24.42 12.28
C GLU A 593 -80.96 -25.64 11.34
N ARG A 594 -79.82 -26.11 10.82
CA ARG A 594 -79.75 -27.35 10.05
C ARG A 594 -80.16 -28.57 10.88
N ARG A 595 -79.76 -28.62 12.15
CA ARG A 595 -80.17 -29.70 13.08
C ARG A 595 -81.68 -29.67 13.32
N LYS A 596 -82.25 -28.51 13.62
CA LYS A 596 -83.72 -28.33 13.78
C LYS A 596 -84.47 -28.72 12.51
N ALA A 597 -83.98 -28.29 11.34
CA ALA A 597 -84.57 -28.65 10.05
C ALA A 597 -84.51 -30.15 9.78
N LYS A 598 -83.38 -30.80 10.11
CA LYS A 598 -83.23 -32.25 10.01
C LYS A 598 -84.21 -32.98 10.94
N GLU A 599 -84.35 -32.53 12.20
CA GLU A 599 -85.32 -33.10 13.15
C GLU A 599 -86.76 -32.98 12.65
N MET A 600 -87.14 -31.85 12.03
CA MET A 600 -88.45 -31.70 11.40
C MET A 600 -88.65 -32.64 10.21
N VAL A 601 -87.65 -32.80 9.34
CA VAL A 601 -87.71 -33.72 8.19
C VAL A 601 -87.78 -35.18 8.64
N ASP A 602 -86.99 -35.56 9.65
CA ASP A 602 -87.01 -36.91 10.22
C ASP A 602 -88.35 -37.17 10.92
N GLY A 603 -88.94 -36.16 11.59
CA GLY A 603 -90.30 -36.22 12.13
C GLY A 603 -91.36 -36.44 11.04
N MET A 604 -91.33 -35.65 9.96
CA MET A 604 -92.22 -35.81 8.81
C MET A 604 -92.06 -37.17 8.13
N ARG A 605 -90.82 -37.65 7.98
CA ARG A 605 -90.52 -38.99 7.46
C ARG A 605 -91.11 -40.08 8.34
N ALA A 606 -90.95 -39.98 9.67
CA ALA A 606 -91.48 -40.96 10.61
C ALA A 606 -93.03 -40.98 10.64
N GLU A 607 -93.68 -39.83 10.40
CA GLU A 607 -95.13 -39.77 10.20
C GLU A 607 -95.54 -40.42 8.87
N LEU A 608 -94.86 -40.12 7.78
CA LEU A 608 -95.09 -40.75 6.48
C LEU A 608 -94.87 -42.26 6.50
N GLU A 609 -93.87 -42.76 7.23
CA GLU A 609 -93.66 -44.21 7.42
C GLU A 609 -94.74 -44.85 8.29
N ARG A 610 -95.28 -44.13 9.28
CA ARG A 610 -96.45 -44.58 10.06
C ARG A 610 -97.71 -44.68 9.21
N ASP A 611 -97.90 -43.76 8.28
CA ASP A 611 -99.05 -43.75 7.37
C ASP A 611 -98.85 -44.75 6.22
N ALA A 612 -97.64 -44.90 5.68
CA ALA A 612 -97.30 -45.94 4.69
C ALA A 612 -97.35 -47.36 5.30
N GLY A 613 -97.05 -47.51 6.59
CA GLY A 613 -97.21 -48.76 7.34
C GLY A 613 -98.67 -49.17 7.56
N ARG A 614 -99.64 -48.27 7.35
CA ARG A 614 -101.08 -48.60 7.37
C ARG A 614 -101.65 -49.02 6.02
N ASP A 615 -100.90 -48.84 4.92
CA ASP A 615 -101.32 -49.20 3.55
C ASP A 615 -100.45 -50.30 2.90
N ALA A 616 -99.74 -51.10 3.70
CA ALA A 616 -99.03 -52.28 3.21
C ALA A 616 -99.95 -53.51 3.14
N GLY A 617 -100.87 -53.49 2.18
CA GLY A 617 -101.63 -54.66 1.74
C GLY A 617 -101.86 -54.61 0.23
N VAL A 618 -101.45 -55.68 -0.46
CA VAL A 618 -101.95 -56.16 -1.77
C VAL A 618 -101.11 -55.84 -3.04
N LYS A 619 -100.37 -56.89 -3.46
CA LYS A 619 -100.06 -57.39 -4.83
C LYS A 619 -99.05 -56.61 -5.71
N ARG A 620 -97.95 -57.18 -6.23
CA ARG A 620 -97.61 -58.44 -6.97
C ARG A 620 -97.58 -58.20 -8.50
N GLY A 621 -96.40 -58.44 -9.09
CA GLY A 621 -96.13 -58.71 -10.51
C GLY A 621 -95.93 -57.47 -11.40
N ASP A 622 -95.20 -57.50 -12.50
CA ASP A 622 -94.22 -58.44 -13.07
C ASP A 622 -93.62 -57.70 -14.30
N GLU A 623 -92.37 -58.01 -14.64
CA GLU A 623 -91.76 -58.02 -15.98
C GLU A 623 -91.75 -56.81 -16.98
N ARG A 624 -90.54 -56.63 -17.53
CA ARG A 624 -90.08 -56.18 -18.88
C ARG A 624 -89.76 -54.70 -19.09
N GLU A 625 -88.50 -54.35 -19.34
CA GLU A 625 -87.63 -54.55 -20.53
C GLU A 625 -87.80 -53.43 -21.58
N LEU A 626 -86.63 -52.95 -22.03
CA LEU A 626 -86.31 -52.39 -23.36
C LEU A 626 -86.28 -50.85 -23.58
N ILE A 627 -85.02 -50.41 -23.82
CA ILE A 627 -84.54 -49.47 -24.85
C ILE A 627 -84.93 -48.00 -24.60
N SER A 628 -84.01 -47.02 -24.56
CA SER A 628 -83.41 -46.45 -25.77
C SER A 628 -82.61 -45.18 -25.44
N LEU A 629 -81.38 -45.09 -25.97
CA LEU A 629 -80.66 -43.89 -26.45
C LEU A 629 -80.49 -42.72 -25.45
N GLY A 630 -79.28 -42.28 -25.11
CA GLY A 630 -78.20 -41.95 -26.02
C GLY A 630 -78.23 -40.45 -26.37
N SER A 631 -77.12 -39.77 -26.04
CA SER A 631 -76.68 -38.50 -26.65
C SER A 631 -77.28 -37.19 -26.14
N GLY A 632 -76.40 -36.23 -25.84
CA GLY A 632 -76.79 -34.84 -25.56
C GLY A 632 -75.70 -33.97 -24.93
N ASN A 633 -74.55 -33.89 -25.58
CA ASN A 633 -73.54 -32.86 -25.31
C ASN A 633 -74.06 -31.46 -25.71
N VAL A 634 -73.42 -30.42 -25.17
CA VAL A 634 -73.40 -29.01 -25.64
C VAL A 634 -74.56 -28.11 -25.20
N GLY A 635 -74.19 -26.98 -24.58
CA GLY A 635 -74.59 -25.70 -25.15
C GLY A 635 -75.46 -24.78 -24.30
N ASP A 636 -74.79 -23.76 -23.78
CA ASP A 636 -75.12 -22.36 -24.11
C ASP A 636 -76.34 -21.72 -23.44
N SER A 637 -76.02 -20.86 -22.47
CA SER A 637 -76.41 -19.44 -22.40
C SER A 637 -77.88 -18.99 -22.48
N ARG A 638 -78.10 -17.92 -21.71
CA ARG A 638 -79.14 -16.86 -21.86
C ARG A 638 -80.51 -17.28 -21.33
N LYS A 639 -81.27 -16.45 -20.60
CA LYS A 639 -81.47 -15.00 -20.72
C LYS A 639 -82.35 -14.54 -19.53
N THR A 640 -82.24 -13.23 -19.24
CA THR A 640 -83.29 -12.28 -18.79
C THR A 640 -83.65 -12.21 -17.29
N GLY A 641 -83.68 -11.04 -16.63
CA GLY A 641 -83.43 -9.64 -17.02
C GLY A 641 -83.00 -8.84 -15.76
N ARG A 642 -82.05 -7.89 -15.83
CA ARG A 642 -82.05 -6.55 -16.48
C ARG A 642 -82.79 -5.50 -15.64
N LEU A 643 -82.06 -4.43 -15.28
CA LEU A 643 -82.38 -2.99 -15.13
C LEU A 643 -81.38 -2.40 -14.09
N LEU A 644 -80.57 -1.35 -14.24
CA LEU A 644 -80.20 -0.33 -15.26
C LEU A 644 -78.77 0.18 -14.86
N VAL A 645 -77.76 0.31 -15.75
CA VAL A 645 -77.36 1.48 -16.60
C VAL A 645 -76.90 2.71 -15.77
N GLY A 646 -75.77 3.39 -15.99
CA GLY A 646 -74.84 3.49 -17.14
C GLY A 646 -73.39 3.88 -16.70
N GLU A 647 -72.37 3.57 -17.51
CA GLU A 647 -71.81 4.42 -18.58
C GLU A 647 -70.73 5.38 -18.03
N LEU A 648 -69.43 5.07 -18.16
CA LEU A 648 -68.60 5.64 -19.23
C LEU A 648 -67.26 4.90 -19.38
N THR A 649 -66.89 4.74 -20.64
CA THR A 649 -65.60 4.28 -21.16
C THR A 649 -64.45 5.27 -20.97
N ARG A 650 -63.21 4.75 -21.13
CA ARG A 650 -61.98 5.39 -21.66
C ARG A 650 -61.12 6.25 -20.73
N SER A 651 -60.01 5.65 -20.28
CA SER A 651 -58.61 6.15 -20.32
C SER A 651 -57.80 5.23 -19.40
N GLY A 652 -56.74 4.50 -19.77
CA GLY A 652 -55.77 4.75 -20.82
C GLY A 652 -54.50 5.42 -20.27
N SER A 653 -53.77 4.83 -19.32
CA SER A 653 -52.30 5.05 -19.26
C SER A 653 -51.57 4.01 -18.39
N GLY A 654 -50.88 3.07 -19.05
CA GLY A 654 -49.74 2.40 -18.44
C GLY A 654 -48.56 3.37 -18.36
N ARG A 655 -48.00 3.55 -17.17
CA ARG A 655 -46.75 4.29 -17.00
C ARG A 655 -45.57 3.32 -17.01
N LYS A 656 -45.03 3.10 -18.21
CA LYS A 656 -43.61 2.76 -18.41
C LYS A 656 -42.80 3.98 -18.00
N ARG A 657 -41.90 3.90 -17.01
CA ARG A 657 -40.80 4.85 -16.89
C ARG A 657 -39.63 4.31 -17.71
N ARG A 658 -39.35 5.05 -18.78
CA ARG A 658 -38.28 4.82 -19.75
C ARG A 658 -36.93 5.20 -19.13
N ARG A 659 -35.92 4.55 -19.68
CA ARG A 659 -34.51 4.96 -19.71
C ARG A 659 -34.41 6.45 -20.06
N TYR A 660 -33.52 7.16 -19.37
CA TYR A 660 -32.89 8.36 -19.89
C TYR A 660 -31.52 7.94 -20.39
N ASP A 661 -31.39 7.98 -21.71
CA ASP A 661 -30.14 8.06 -22.45
C ASP A 661 -30.31 9.26 -23.39
N SER A 662 -29.21 10.00 -23.58
CA SER A 662 -28.97 11.02 -24.61
C SER A 662 -29.56 12.43 -24.43
N GLU A 663 -28.80 13.35 -23.81
CA GLU A 663 -28.43 14.72 -24.28
C GLU A 663 -27.13 15.05 -23.47
N LEU A 664 -25.90 15.22 -23.99
CA LEU A 664 -25.41 15.96 -25.16
C LEU A 664 -25.95 17.40 -25.25
N GLY A 665 -25.52 18.25 -24.31
CA GLY A 665 -25.17 19.65 -24.57
C GLY A 665 -23.70 19.81 -24.11
N LEU A 666 -22.71 20.14 -24.94
CA LEU A 666 -22.58 21.36 -25.74
C LEU A 666 -23.04 22.57 -24.92
N LEU A 667 -22.19 22.97 -23.97
CA LEU A 667 -21.99 24.37 -23.70
C LEU A 667 -20.66 24.76 -24.31
N ASP A 668 -20.80 25.69 -25.24
CA ASP A 668 -19.81 26.33 -26.06
C ASP A 668 -18.78 27.11 -25.25
N GLU A 669 -17.71 27.39 -25.98
CA GLU A 669 -16.61 28.31 -25.71
C GLU A 669 -17.10 29.78 -25.56
N GLU A 670 -16.18 30.67 -25.17
CA GLU A 670 -16.28 32.13 -24.94
C GLU A 670 -16.68 32.53 -23.48
N GLU A 671 -15.96 33.38 -22.75
CA GLU A 671 -15.16 34.54 -23.15
C GLU A 671 -13.80 34.62 -22.45
N VAL A 672 -12.77 34.80 -23.28
CA VAL A 672 -11.54 35.52 -22.93
C VAL A 672 -11.92 37.00 -22.91
N GLU A 673 -11.96 37.61 -21.73
CA GLU A 673 -11.82 39.07 -21.61
C GLU A 673 -10.42 39.36 -21.04
N GLY A 674 -9.49 39.61 -21.97
CA GLY A 674 -8.39 40.52 -21.69
C GLY A 674 -8.99 41.90 -21.43
N THR A 675 -8.48 42.67 -20.49
CA THR A 675 -7.47 43.73 -20.72
C THR A 675 -7.56 44.69 -19.52
N PRO A 676 -6.63 45.64 -19.32
CA PRO A 676 -5.32 45.87 -19.94
C PRO A 676 -4.12 45.55 -19.04
#